data_AF-A0A061STF3-F1
#
_entry.id   AF-A0A061STF3-F1
#
_cell.length_a   1.000
_cell.length_b   1.000
_cell.length_c   1.000
_cell.angle_alpha   90.00
_cell.angle_beta   90.00
_cell.angle_gamma   90.00
#
_symmetry.space_group_name_H-M   'P 1'
#
loop_
_entity.id
_entity.type
_entity.pdbx_description
1 polymer ?
#
loop_
_entity_poly.entity_id
_entity_poly.type
_entity_poly.pdbx_seq_one_letter_code
_entity_poly.pdbx_strand_id
1 'polypeptide(L)'
;MSNLRLALTDPQIADPVTQRLPLGQHLMAAGVIGDRDLIHALDLQRHVDAPLGEVLVAEGLATRDDVLLALSRQSAAQLADLDEQPPTFLMAHHLPASICLQFQVVPWISLNGIVLVATSDPGDFDRLRLCMGEAGKRMFPAIAAPAQIKQHINRLYGAELAQKAASKVPAAESCRMWEITGPRRRNWAVAIIAGLMIALIYTPLWTLSVLMLMAVVTLVMSTTLKAAALWAELMHRYRAPRQSRPQPALPFRMPRVSVLVPLLHEKEIAGALIKRLERLTYPKSLLEIVLVLEATDDLTRETLARTTLPEWISVIEVPEANQLTTKPRALNYAMNFCQGSIIGVWDAEDAPEADQIEKVVSRFQSAPPEVACLQGVLDYYNSGANWLSRCFTIEYAAWWRVLLPGVARLGLVLPLGGTTLFFRRDLLEKLCGWDAHNVTEDADLGVRLARHGYRTELIDTVTFEEANCRTWPWVRQRSRWLKGFLITWSVHMRDPAALLRDLGWLRFMGVQTMLLATFAQFAAAPLLWSFWLALAGLPHPVPMTMGNGVLWAMVSLFILSETLNLLIGMIATSGEKHRHLMPWVFTTPFYFPLGALAAFKALHEFVVSPFFWDKTQHGVTPDPQPHLPANAAHLS
;
A
#
# COMPACT_ATOMS: atom_id res chain seq x y z
N MET A 1 54.54 48.50 34.44
CA MET A 1 54.71 47.02 34.37
C MET A 1 53.87 46.41 35.48
N SER A 2 52.55 46.29 35.34
CA SER A 2 51.78 45.24 34.64
C SER A 2 52.05 43.82 35.15
N ASN A 3 51.13 43.30 35.97
CA ASN A 3 50.72 41.90 36.00
C ASN A 3 49.40 41.76 36.79
N LEU A 4 48.30 42.25 36.21
CA LEU A 4 46.94 41.85 36.61
C LEU A 4 46.62 40.56 35.84
N ARG A 5 46.91 39.40 36.45
CA ARG A 5 46.38 38.12 35.96
C ARG A 5 44.90 38.05 36.33
N LEU A 6 44.05 38.44 35.39
CA LEU A 6 42.63 38.07 35.39
C LEU A 6 42.56 36.54 35.26
N ALA A 7 42.34 35.86 36.38
CA ALA A 7 41.90 34.47 36.37
C ALA A 7 40.46 34.44 35.86
N LEU A 8 40.28 34.10 34.59
CA LEU A 8 38.97 33.75 34.05
C LEU A 8 38.58 32.41 34.70
N THR A 9 37.66 32.45 35.65
CA THR A 9 36.92 31.26 36.11
C THR A 9 36.28 30.58 34.91
N ASP A 10 36.37 29.25 34.85
CA ASP A 10 35.65 28.42 33.88
C ASP A 10 34.20 28.88 33.74
N PRO A 11 33.64 28.95 32.52
CA PRO A 11 32.26 29.36 32.33
C PRO A 11 31.35 28.40 33.11
N GLN A 12 30.82 28.87 34.24
CA GLN A 12 29.69 28.22 34.88
C GLN A 12 28.54 28.27 33.88
N ILE A 13 28.10 27.10 33.42
CA ILE A 13 26.86 26.96 32.66
C ILE A 13 25.76 27.46 33.58
N ALA A 14 25.26 28.66 33.31
CA ALA A 14 24.11 29.19 34.03
C ALA A 14 22.95 28.22 33.83
N ASP A 15 22.40 27.66 34.92
CA ASP A 15 21.13 26.95 34.87
C ASP A 15 20.04 27.97 34.48
N PRO A 16 19.42 27.86 33.29
CA PRO A 16 18.35 28.77 32.94
C PRO A 16 17.07 28.24 33.58
N VAL A 17 16.81 28.63 34.82
CA VAL A 17 15.44 28.60 35.36
C VAL A 17 14.71 29.85 34.88
N THR A 18 14.57 30.00 33.56
CA THR A 18 13.51 30.84 32.98
C THR A 18 12.28 29.96 32.90
N GLN A 19 11.19 30.35 33.56
CA GLN A 19 9.87 29.78 33.28
C GLN A 19 9.64 29.89 31.77
N ARG A 20 9.78 28.78 31.04
CA ARG A 20 9.54 28.74 29.59
C ARG A 20 8.05 29.00 29.40
N LEU A 21 7.70 30.18 28.88
CA LEU A 21 6.33 30.49 28.52
C LEU A 21 5.84 29.43 27.52
N PRO A 22 4.61 28.89 27.68
CA PRO A 22 4.03 27.98 26.70
C PRO A 22 3.92 28.65 25.31
N LEU A 23 3.96 27.82 24.25
CA LEU A 23 3.85 28.27 22.85
C LEU A 23 2.66 29.22 22.62
N GLY A 24 1.48 28.88 23.16
CA GLY A 24 0.28 29.70 23.02
C GLY A 24 0.44 31.12 23.58
N GLN A 25 1.18 31.30 24.68
CA GLN A 25 1.43 32.62 25.25
C GLN A 25 2.41 33.44 24.39
N HIS A 26 3.41 32.79 23.77
CA HIS A 26 4.28 33.46 22.81
C HIS A 26 3.51 33.95 21.57
N LEU A 27 2.57 33.15 21.07
CA LEU A 27 1.72 33.52 19.93
C LEU A 27 0.73 34.64 20.29
N MET A 28 0.14 34.60 21.47
CA MET A 28 -0.71 35.69 21.98
C MET A 28 0.09 36.99 22.20
N ALA A 29 1.28 36.91 22.79
CA ALA A 29 2.13 38.08 23.01
C ALA A 29 2.62 38.71 21.70
N ALA A 30 2.71 37.92 20.63
CA ALA A 30 2.99 38.39 19.28
C ALA A 30 1.75 38.94 18.55
N GLY A 31 0.54 38.82 19.13
CA GLY A 31 -0.70 39.27 18.53
C GLY A 31 -1.22 38.38 17.39
N VAL A 32 -0.69 37.15 17.26
CA VAL A 32 -1.08 36.20 16.20
C VAL A 32 -2.43 35.56 16.50
N ILE A 33 -2.67 35.19 17.76
CA ILE A 33 -3.90 34.53 18.22
C ILE A 33 -4.51 35.24 19.44
N GLY A 34 -5.83 35.16 19.61
CA GLY A 34 -6.54 35.62 20.80
C GLY A 34 -6.80 34.52 21.84
N ASP A 35 -7.37 34.90 22.98
CA ASP A 35 -7.76 33.96 24.05
C ASP A 35 -8.74 32.87 23.56
N ARG A 36 -9.72 33.27 22.74
CA ARG A 36 -10.73 32.35 22.20
C ARG A 36 -10.11 31.30 21.29
N ASP A 37 -9.17 31.72 20.44
CA ASP A 37 -8.48 30.85 19.49
C ASP A 37 -7.60 29.84 20.24
N LEU A 38 -6.90 30.30 21.28
CA LEU A 38 -6.09 29.42 22.13
C LEU A 38 -6.96 28.39 22.87
N ILE A 39 -8.09 28.81 23.46
CA ILE A 39 -9.01 27.89 24.15
C ILE A 39 -9.57 26.86 23.16
N HIS A 40 -9.96 27.31 21.96
CA HIS A 40 -10.47 26.43 20.92
C HIS A 40 -9.43 25.39 20.48
N ALA A 41 -8.20 25.82 20.19
CA ALA A 41 -7.12 24.93 19.79
C ALA A 41 -6.72 23.95 20.89
N LEU A 42 -6.72 24.38 22.16
CA LEU A 42 -6.48 23.50 23.31
C LEU A 42 -7.58 22.46 23.50
N ASP A 43 -8.84 22.81 23.20
CA ASP A 43 -9.95 21.85 23.27
C ASP A 43 -9.87 20.80 22.15
N LEU A 44 -9.51 21.22 20.93
CA LEU A 44 -9.20 20.30 19.83
C LEU A 44 -8.04 19.36 20.21
N GLN A 45 -6.95 19.91 20.78
CA GLN A 45 -5.77 19.15 21.20
C GLN A 45 -6.08 18.03 22.22
N ARG A 46 -7.18 18.12 22.97
CA ARG A 46 -7.58 17.03 23.88
C ARG A 46 -7.96 15.75 23.13
N HIS A 47 -8.43 15.89 21.89
CA HIS A 47 -8.98 14.83 21.06
C HIS A 47 -8.02 14.38 19.93
N VAL A 48 -6.99 15.17 19.61
CA VAL A 48 -6.01 14.87 18.57
C VAL A 48 -4.61 14.65 19.16
N ASP A 49 -3.87 13.69 18.60
CA ASP A 49 -2.45 13.50 18.94
C ASP A 49 -1.54 14.38 18.07
N ALA A 50 -1.68 15.71 18.23
CA ALA A 50 -0.91 16.71 17.49
C ALA A 50 -0.38 17.84 18.41
N PRO A 51 0.82 18.39 18.14
CA PRO A 51 1.31 19.58 18.83
C PRO A 51 0.38 20.79 18.59
N LEU A 52 0.30 21.70 19.58
CA LEU A 52 -0.60 22.86 19.52
C LEU A 52 -0.35 23.73 18.29
N GLY A 53 0.93 23.92 17.91
CA GLY A 53 1.29 24.68 16.72
C GLY A 53 0.73 24.08 15.43
N GLU A 54 0.70 22.75 15.31
CA GLU A 54 0.14 22.07 14.14
C GLU A 54 -1.40 22.16 14.10
N VAL A 55 -2.06 22.13 15.26
CA VAL A 55 -3.50 22.35 15.36
C VAL A 55 -3.85 23.79 14.91
N LEU A 56 -3.11 24.79 15.40
CA LEU A 56 -3.33 26.19 15.04
C LEU A 56 -3.14 26.45 13.54
N VAL A 57 -2.14 25.83 12.93
CA VAL A 57 -1.88 25.95 11.48
C VAL A 57 -2.97 25.25 10.67
N ALA A 58 -3.39 24.05 11.07
CA ALA A 58 -4.43 23.31 10.36
C ALA A 58 -5.81 24.01 10.39
N GLU A 59 -6.13 24.70 11.49
CA GLU A 59 -7.36 25.50 11.62
C GLU A 59 -7.25 26.90 10.99
N GLY A 60 -6.09 27.25 10.41
CA GLY A 60 -5.87 28.56 9.79
C GLY A 60 -5.79 29.72 10.79
N LEU A 61 -5.52 29.44 12.07
CA LEU A 61 -5.42 30.42 13.15
C LEU A 61 -4.02 31.05 13.26
N ALA A 62 -2.99 30.37 12.76
CA ALA A 62 -1.61 30.88 12.71
C ALA A 62 -0.91 30.36 11.45
N THR A 63 0.07 31.10 10.94
CA THR A 63 0.92 30.58 9.86
C THR A 63 2.03 29.68 10.42
N ARG A 64 2.65 28.87 9.56
CA ARG A 64 3.80 28.05 9.95
C ARG A 64 4.96 28.91 10.49
N ASP A 65 5.20 30.05 9.88
CA ASP A 65 6.29 30.97 10.25
C ASP A 65 6.04 31.59 11.63
N ASP A 66 4.78 31.92 11.96
CA ASP A 66 4.42 32.40 13.29
C ASP A 66 4.75 31.36 14.37
N VAL A 67 4.42 30.08 14.09
CA VAL A 67 4.71 28.97 15.00
C VAL A 67 6.21 28.74 15.15
N LEU A 68 6.98 28.75 14.06
CA LEU A 68 8.43 28.57 14.10
C LEU A 68 9.11 29.72 14.86
N LEU A 69 8.67 30.96 14.66
CA LEU A 69 9.17 32.12 15.38
C LEU A 69 8.86 32.02 16.89
N ALA A 70 7.65 31.59 17.23
CA ALA A 70 7.27 31.37 18.63
C ALA A 70 8.09 30.23 19.27
N LEU A 71 8.34 29.13 18.55
CA LEU A 71 9.19 28.03 19.01
C LEU A 71 10.65 28.46 19.19
N SER A 72 11.20 29.29 18.29
CA SER A 72 12.53 29.88 18.40
C SER A 72 12.68 30.69 19.69
N ARG A 73 11.69 31.53 20.02
CA ARG A 73 11.65 32.29 21.27
C ARG A 73 11.51 31.40 22.50
N GLN A 74 10.64 30.39 22.43
CA GLN A 74 10.39 29.44 23.52
C GLN A 74 11.63 28.61 23.87
N SER A 75 12.39 28.20 22.86
CA SER A 75 13.57 27.34 23.01
C SER A 75 14.89 28.11 23.11
N ALA A 76 14.86 29.44 22.99
CA ALA A 76 16.04 30.30 22.86
C ALA A 76 17.01 29.81 21.76
N ALA A 77 16.45 29.30 20.67
CA ALA A 77 17.17 28.74 19.54
C ALA A 77 17.06 29.67 18.32
N GLN A 78 18.12 29.76 17.53
CA GLN A 78 18.10 30.56 16.30
C GLN A 78 17.14 29.95 15.27
N LEU A 79 16.48 30.82 14.51
CA LEU A 79 15.74 30.41 13.33
C LEU A 79 16.76 30.14 12.20
N ALA A 80 16.63 29.00 11.54
CA ALA A 80 17.49 28.54 10.46
C ALA A 80 16.69 28.44 9.17
N ASP A 81 17.16 29.10 8.12
CA ASP A 81 16.70 28.86 6.77
C ASP A 81 17.72 27.96 6.06
N LEU A 82 17.32 26.70 5.86
CA LEU A 82 18.21 25.71 5.25
C LEU A 82 18.28 25.85 3.72
N ASP A 83 17.35 26.55 3.08
CA ASP A 83 17.40 26.80 1.65
C ASP A 83 18.39 27.94 1.33
N GLU A 84 18.46 28.98 2.18
CA GLU A 84 19.46 30.04 2.07
C GLU A 84 20.86 29.56 2.48
N GLN A 85 20.95 28.79 3.57
CA GLN A 85 22.22 28.29 4.11
C GLN A 85 22.20 26.77 4.25
N PRO A 86 22.34 26.02 3.14
CA PRO A 86 22.21 24.58 3.17
C PRO A 86 23.37 23.90 3.92
N PRO A 87 23.09 22.85 4.71
CA PRO A 87 24.14 22.02 5.28
C PRO A 87 25.02 21.42 4.18
N THR A 88 26.34 21.47 4.41
CA THR A 88 27.31 20.81 3.53
C THR A 88 27.22 19.29 3.67
N PHE A 89 27.62 18.55 2.64
CA PHE A 89 27.62 17.07 2.70
C PHE A 89 28.50 16.51 3.83
N LEU A 90 29.52 17.25 4.27
CA LEU A 90 30.35 16.87 5.41
C LEU A 90 29.57 16.82 6.73
N MET A 91 28.46 17.57 6.84
CA MET A 91 27.61 17.53 8.03
C MET A 91 26.98 16.16 8.27
N ALA A 92 26.84 15.34 7.23
CA ALA A 92 26.33 13.97 7.32
C ALA A 92 27.18 13.06 8.24
N HIS A 93 28.43 13.42 8.54
CA HIS A 93 29.28 12.66 9.46
C HIS A 93 28.96 12.91 10.95
N HIS A 94 28.22 13.97 11.28
CA HIS A 94 27.93 14.31 12.68
C HIS A 94 26.74 13.55 13.26
N LEU A 95 25.76 13.19 12.42
CA LEU A 95 24.58 12.43 12.84
C LEU A 95 24.31 11.32 11.81
N PRO A 96 24.02 10.08 12.25
CA PRO A 96 23.62 9.03 11.33
C PRO A 96 22.20 9.27 10.78
N ALA A 97 21.92 8.77 9.58
CA ALA A 97 20.62 8.91 8.92
C ALA A 97 19.45 8.41 9.79
N SER A 98 19.63 7.31 10.52
CA SER A 98 18.59 6.74 11.39
C SER A 98 18.17 7.69 12.52
N ILE A 99 19.12 8.42 13.10
CA ILE A 99 18.85 9.40 14.16
C ILE A 99 18.17 10.64 13.57
N CYS A 100 18.65 11.10 12.41
CA CYS A 100 18.02 12.21 11.68
C CYS A 100 16.55 11.92 11.38
N LEU A 101 16.23 10.71 10.91
CA LEU A 101 14.85 10.27 10.64
C LEU A 101 14.03 10.10 11.91
N GLN A 102 14.59 9.47 12.95
CA GLN A 102 13.87 9.22 14.20
C GLN A 102 13.46 10.50 14.92
N PHE A 103 14.35 11.49 14.98
CA PHE A 103 14.13 12.75 15.70
C PHE A 103 13.68 13.89 14.78
N GLN A 104 13.53 13.64 13.47
CA GLN A 104 13.22 14.66 12.46
C GLN A 104 14.17 15.86 12.58
N VAL A 105 15.47 15.58 12.50
CA VAL A 105 16.54 16.58 12.62
C VAL A 105 17.56 16.47 11.50
N VAL A 106 18.27 17.55 11.23
CA VAL A 106 19.40 17.55 10.28
C VAL A 106 20.59 18.33 10.84
N PRO A 107 21.83 17.79 10.78
CA PRO A 107 23.01 18.56 11.17
C PRO A 107 23.18 19.74 10.22
N TRP A 108 23.21 20.95 10.76
CA TRP A 108 23.19 22.18 9.97
C TRP A 108 24.58 22.78 9.78
N ILE A 109 25.20 23.25 10.87
CA ILE A 109 26.50 23.94 10.84
C ILE A 109 27.33 23.48 12.05
N SER A 110 28.64 23.36 11.88
CA SER A 110 29.59 23.11 12.96
C SER A 110 30.49 24.32 13.19
N LEU A 111 30.53 24.82 14.43
CA LEU A 111 31.33 25.97 14.88
C LEU A 111 32.22 25.55 16.05
N ASN A 112 33.54 25.50 15.87
CA ASN A 112 34.51 25.16 16.92
C ASN A 112 34.18 23.86 17.70
N GLY A 113 33.65 22.84 17.00
CA GLY A 113 33.28 21.55 17.59
C GLY A 113 31.90 21.53 18.24
N ILE A 114 31.13 22.62 18.17
CA ILE A 114 29.70 22.69 18.50
C ILE A 114 28.90 22.48 17.22
N VAL A 115 27.93 21.57 17.24
CA VAL A 115 27.07 21.27 16.09
C VAL A 115 25.69 21.87 16.33
N LEU A 116 25.28 22.77 15.45
CA LEU A 116 23.91 23.26 15.38
C LEU A 116 23.09 22.24 14.58
N VAL A 117 22.02 21.76 15.18
CA VAL A 117 21.16 20.72 14.61
C VAL A 117 19.78 21.34 14.39
N ALA A 118 19.36 21.40 13.13
CA ALA A 118 18.06 21.93 12.76
C ALA A 118 16.96 20.94 13.15
N THR A 119 15.91 21.43 13.81
CA THR A 119 14.76 20.67 14.31
C THR A 119 13.49 21.51 14.21
N SER A 120 12.35 20.85 13.98
CA SER A 120 11.03 21.46 14.08
C SER A 120 10.33 21.17 15.41
N ASP A 121 10.88 20.26 16.21
CA ASP A 121 10.37 19.89 17.53
C ASP A 121 11.49 20.02 18.57
N PRO A 122 11.68 21.22 19.15
CA PRO A 122 12.67 21.42 20.20
C PRO A 122 12.38 20.63 21.48
N GLY A 123 11.15 20.11 21.65
CA GLY A 123 10.76 19.34 22.83
C GLY A 123 11.47 17.99 22.95
N ASP A 124 11.76 17.33 21.82
CA ASP A 124 12.45 16.03 21.78
C ASP A 124 13.99 16.16 21.71
N PHE A 125 14.51 17.40 21.69
CA PHE A 125 15.93 17.66 21.49
C PHE A 125 16.82 17.15 22.64
N ASP A 126 16.32 17.18 23.88
CA ASP A 126 17.07 16.65 25.02
C ASP A 126 17.20 15.11 24.94
N ARG A 127 16.20 14.42 24.38
CA ARG A 127 16.28 12.97 24.12
C ARG A 127 17.30 12.67 23.03
N LEU A 128 17.37 13.51 21.98
CA LEU A 128 18.43 13.42 20.97
C LEU A 128 19.82 13.55 21.60
N ARG A 129 20.03 14.54 22.46
CA ARG A 129 21.32 14.75 23.16
C ARG A 129 21.72 13.52 23.99
N LEU A 130 20.78 12.96 24.74
CA LEU A 130 21.01 11.75 25.53
C LEU A 130 21.39 10.55 24.64
N CYS A 131 20.71 10.38 23.51
CA CYS A 131 21.01 9.31 22.55
C CYS A 131 22.42 9.43 21.95
N MET A 132 22.91 10.65 21.76
CA MET A 132 24.24 10.94 21.19
C MET A 132 25.39 10.94 22.22
N GLY A 133 25.10 10.72 23.51
CA GLY A 133 26.12 10.65 24.56
C GLY A 133 27.00 11.91 24.64
N GLU A 134 28.34 11.75 24.66
CA GLU A 134 29.28 12.87 24.72
C GLU A 134 29.17 13.83 23.53
N ALA A 135 28.86 13.32 22.33
CA ALA A 135 28.65 14.17 21.16
C ALA A 135 27.41 15.07 21.33
N GLY A 136 26.39 14.58 22.02
CA GLY A 136 25.15 15.31 22.30
C GLY A 136 25.34 16.56 23.17
N LYS A 137 26.34 16.57 24.07
CA LYS A 137 26.66 17.75 24.91
C LYS A 137 27.08 18.97 24.10
N ARG A 138 27.57 18.76 22.88
CA ARG A 138 28.00 19.82 21.96
C ARG A 138 26.97 20.11 20.87
N MET A 139 25.74 19.59 21.01
CA MET A 139 24.66 19.83 20.06
C MET A 139 23.68 20.87 20.59
N PHE A 140 23.30 21.83 19.75
CA PHE A 140 22.31 22.85 20.08
C PHE A 140 21.23 22.93 19.00
N PRO A 141 19.96 23.17 19.39
CA PRO A 141 18.88 23.24 18.44
C PRO A 141 18.97 24.52 17.61
N ALA A 142 18.59 24.41 16.34
CA ALA A 142 18.18 25.52 15.51
C ALA A 142 16.78 25.22 14.98
N ILE A 143 15.87 26.18 14.99
CA ILE A 143 14.50 25.95 14.55
C ILE A 143 14.43 26.09 13.05
N ALA A 144 13.97 25.05 12.35
CA ALA A 144 13.78 25.06 10.91
C ALA A 144 12.41 24.46 10.54
N ALA A 145 11.93 24.78 9.34
CA ALA A 145 10.67 24.23 8.86
C ALA A 145 10.77 22.69 8.69
N PRO A 146 9.71 21.91 9.04
CA PRO A 146 9.70 20.46 8.84
C PRO A 146 9.98 20.03 7.39
N ALA A 147 9.47 20.81 6.42
CA ALA A 147 9.69 20.55 5.00
C ALA A 147 11.17 20.66 4.62
N GLN A 148 11.86 21.72 5.08
CA GLN A 148 13.29 21.92 4.88
C GLN A 148 14.10 20.79 5.54
N ILE A 149 13.74 20.37 6.76
CA ILE A 149 14.42 19.26 7.42
C ILE A 149 14.31 17.97 6.59
N LYS A 150 13.11 17.61 6.13
CA LYS A 150 12.91 16.42 5.28
C LYS A 150 13.69 16.52 3.97
N GLN A 151 13.65 17.68 3.31
CA GLN A 151 14.41 17.96 2.07
C GLN A 151 15.92 17.80 2.28
N HIS A 152 16.47 18.29 3.39
CA HIS A 152 17.90 18.19 3.66
C HIS A 152 18.33 16.81 4.16
N ILE A 153 17.47 16.07 4.86
CA ILE A 153 17.69 14.63 5.11
C ILE A 153 17.75 13.89 3.77
N ASN A 154 16.80 14.15 2.86
CA ASN A 154 16.77 13.58 1.52
C ASN A 154 18.06 13.90 0.74
N ARG A 155 18.50 15.15 0.78
CA ARG A 155 19.74 15.61 0.12
C ARG A 155 21.00 14.94 0.70
N LEU A 156 21.13 14.84 2.02
CA LEU A 156 22.35 14.34 2.66
C LEU A 156 22.46 12.82 2.65
N TYR A 157 21.34 12.11 2.90
CA TYR A 157 21.34 10.66 3.13
C TYR A 157 20.57 9.87 2.07
N GLY A 158 19.98 10.54 1.07
CA GLY A 158 19.05 9.91 0.14
C GLY A 158 19.66 8.75 -0.65
N ALA A 159 20.91 8.84 -1.08
CA ALA A 159 21.59 7.74 -1.78
C ALA A 159 21.71 6.47 -0.91
N GLU A 160 22.08 6.62 0.37
CA GLU A 160 22.17 5.51 1.32
C GLU A 160 20.78 4.91 1.59
N LEU A 161 19.78 5.76 1.82
CA LEU A 161 18.40 5.35 2.09
C LEU A 161 17.77 4.65 0.89
N ALA A 162 18.06 5.10 -0.34
CA ALA A 162 17.57 4.49 -1.57
C ALA A 162 18.15 3.10 -1.80
N GLN A 163 19.44 2.89 -1.48
CA GLN A 163 20.07 1.57 -1.52
C GLN A 163 19.47 0.62 -0.47
N LYS A 164 19.23 1.11 0.74
CA LYS A 164 18.56 0.34 1.81
C LYS A 164 17.13 -0.02 1.41
N ALA A 165 16.39 0.90 0.78
CA ALA A 165 15.02 0.66 0.33
C ALA A 165 14.90 -0.48 -0.69
N ALA A 166 15.93 -0.68 -1.53
CA ALA A 166 15.97 -1.78 -2.50
C ALA A 166 16.23 -3.16 -1.86
N SER A 167 16.78 -3.22 -0.65
CA SER A 167 17.24 -4.48 -0.03
C SER A 167 16.65 -4.75 1.36
N LYS A 168 15.61 -4.00 1.74
CA LYS A 168 15.02 -3.96 3.09
C LYS A 168 14.52 -5.33 3.57
N VAL A 169 13.76 -6.05 2.74
CA VAL A 169 13.22 -7.38 3.07
C VAL A 169 14.35 -8.43 3.14
N PRO A 170 14.37 -9.37 4.10
CA PRO A 170 15.39 -10.42 4.15
C PRO A 170 15.47 -11.25 2.85
N ALA A 171 16.68 -11.69 2.47
CA ALA A 171 16.91 -12.43 1.22
C ALA A 171 16.09 -13.73 1.10
N ALA A 172 15.79 -14.38 2.23
CA ALA A 172 14.98 -15.60 2.27
C ALA A 172 13.55 -15.38 1.79
N GLU A 173 12.96 -14.21 2.10
CA GLU A 173 11.58 -13.83 1.77
C GLU A 173 11.51 -12.87 0.58
N SER A 174 12.64 -12.51 -0.04
CA SER A 174 12.69 -11.62 -1.20
C SER A 174 12.97 -12.39 -2.50
N CYS A 175 12.37 -11.93 -3.59
CA CYS A 175 12.69 -12.39 -4.93
C CYS A 175 14.00 -11.81 -5.49
N ARG A 176 14.68 -10.88 -4.81
CA ARG A 176 15.91 -10.23 -5.31
C ARG A 176 17.05 -11.18 -5.70
N MET A 177 17.14 -12.31 -5.00
CA MET A 177 18.20 -13.32 -5.22
C MET A 177 17.86 -14.26 -6.36
N TRP A 178 16.67 -14.15 -6.96
CA TRP A 178 16.40 -14.80 -8.22
C TRP A 178 17.26 -14.15 -9.29
N GLU A 179 18.30 -14.86 -9.71
CA GLU A 179 19.18 -14.43 -10.79
C GLU A 179 18.32 -13.91 -11.95
N ILE A 180 18.46 -12.61 -12.21
CA ILE A 180 17.63 -11.81 -13.10
C ILE A 180 17.64 -12.35 -14.54
N THR A 181 18.65 -13.13 -14.94
CA THR A 181 18.87 -13.56 -16.33
C THR A 181 19.76 -14.82 -16.45
N GLY A 182 19.73 -15.74 -15.49
CA GLY A 182 20.50 -16.97 -15.60
C GLY A 182 20.01 -17.86 -16.77
N PRO A 183 20.90 -18.43 -17.62
CA PRO A 183 20.48 -19.33 -18.70
C PRO A 183 19.77 -20.58 -18.17
N ARG A 184 20.01 -20.95 -16.91
CA ARG A 184 19.40 -22.11 -16.24
C ARG A 184 17.88 -22.10 -16.33
N ARG A 185 17.22 -20.96 -16.05
CA ARG A 185 15.76 -20.90 -16.05
C ARG A 185 15.18 -21.04 -17.45
N ARG A 186 15.75 -20.32 -18.42
CA ARG A 186 15.39 -20.43 -19.82
C ARG A 186 15.60 -21.86 -20.31
N ASN A 187 16.71 -22.48 -19.93
CA ASN A 187 17.01 -23.87 -20.30
C ASN A 187 16.01 -24.85 -19.66
N TRP A 188 15.63 -24.66 -18.40
CA TRP A 188 14.58 -25.45 -17.75
C TRP A 188 13.23 -25.27 -18.44
N ALA A 189 12.84 -24.04 -18.76
CA ALA A 189 11.59 -23.77 -19.48
C ALA A 189 11.59 -24.41 -20.87
N VAL A 190 12.68 -24.27 -21.63
CA VAL A 190 12.86 -24.91 -22.94
C VAL A 190 12.84 -26.44 -22.82
N ALA A 191 13.48 -27.02 -21.80
CA ALA A 191 13.47 -28.46 -21.56
C ALA A 191 12.06 -28.97 -21.22
N ILE A 192 11.30 -28.24 -20.41
CA ILE A 192 9.90 -28.57 -20.09
C ILE A 192 9.03 -28.51 -21.35
N ILE A 193 9.16 -27.45 -22.15
CA ILE A 193 8.41 -27.30 -23.40
C ILE A 193 8.79 -28.41 -24.39
N ALA A 194 10.09 -28.68 -24.57
CA ALA A 194 10.57 -29.73 -25.46
C ALA A 194 10.09 -31.11 -25.00
N GLY A 195 10.17 -31.41 -23.70
CA GLY A 195 9.64 -32.64 -23.12
C GLY A 195 8.13 -32.79 -23.33
N LEU A 196 7.38 -31.71 -23.16
CA LEU A 196 5.94 -31.70 -23.41
C LEU A 196 5.60 -31.92 -24.90
N MET A 197 6.36 -31.30 -25.80
CA MET A 197 6.20 -31.50 -27.25
C MET A 197 6.53 -32.94 -27.66
N ILE A 198 7.61 -33.51 -27.13
CA ILE A 198 7.96 -34.92 -27.33
C ILE A 198 6.81 -35.82 -26.83
N ALA A 199 6.31 -35.59 -25.62
CA ALA A 199 5.20 -36.35 -25.05
C ALA A 199 3.92 -36.24 -25.90
N LEU A 200 3.63 -35.06 -26.46
CA LEU A 200 2.49 -34.82 -27.34
C LEU A 200 2.64 -35.52 -28.71
N ILE A 201 3.86 -35.67 -29.22
CA ILE A 201 4.14 -36.40 -30.47
C ILE A 201 4.00 -37.91 -30.27
N TYR A 202 4.62 -38.47 -29.21
CA TYR A 202 4.67 -39.93 -29.02
C TYR A 202 3.46 -40.49 -28.26
N THR A 203 2.87 -39.72 -27.34
CA THR A 203 1.78 -40.15 -26.46
C THR A 203 0.69 -39.07 -26.30
N PRO A 204 0.06 -38.61 -27.40
CA PRO A 204 -0.85 -37.47 -27.37
C PRO A 204 -2.04 -37.64 -26.41
N LEU A 205 -2.69 -38.82 -26.44
CA LEU A 205 -3.89 -39.08 -25.63
C LEU A 205 -3.60 -39.03 -24.13
N TRP A 206 -2.53 -39.70 -23.68
CA TRP A 206 -2.11 -39.69 -22.27
C TRP A 206 -1.62 -38.32 -21.83
N THR A 207 -0.84 -37.63 -22.67
CA THR A 207 -0.34 -36.29 -22.37
C THR A 207 -1.50 -35.32 -22.13
N LEU A 208 -2.48 -35.28 -23.03
CA LEU A 208 -3.68 -34.44 -22.88
C LEU A 208 -4.50 -34.84 -21.64
N SER A 209 -4.62 -36.13 -21.36
CA SER A 209 -5.37 -36.62 -20.19
C SER A 209 -4.71 -36.24 -18.86
N VAL A 210 -3.37 -36.28 -18.78
CA VAL A 210 -2.62 -35.86 -17.59
C VAL A 210 -2.69 -34.34 -17.40
N LEU A 211 -2.54 -33.56 -18.46
CA LEU A 211 -2.72 -32.10 -18.40
C LEU A 211 -4.14 -31.73 -17.95
N MET A 212 -5.15 -32.46 -18.46
CA MET A 212 -6.54 -32.29 -18.04
C MET A 212 -6.73 -32.63 -16.56
N LEU A 213 -6.13 -33.72 -16.08
CA LEU A 213 -6.21 -34.09 -14.67
C LEU A 213 -5.60 -32.99 -13.78
N MET A 214 -4.47 -32.40 -14.17
CA MET A 214 -3.87 -31.26 -13.46
C MET A 214 -4.79 -30.02 -13.47
N ALA A 215 -5.45 -29.75 -14.60
CA ALA A 215 -6.45 -28.69 -14.72
C ALA A 215 -7.66 -28.95 -13.80
N VAL A 216 -8.10 -30.21 -13.71
CA VAL A 216 -9.21 -30.62 -12.84
C VAL A 216 -8.83 -30.53 -11.36
N VAL A 217 -7.62 -30.92 -10.97
CA VAL A 217 -7.14 -30.78 -9.57
C VAL A 217 -7.18 -29.31 -9.13
N THR A 218 -6.66 -28.41 -9.96
CA THR A 218 -6.67 -26.97 -9.66
C THR A 218 -8.09 -26.39 -9.70
N LEU A 219 -8.98 -26.96 -10.51
CA LEU A 219 -10.41 -26.62 -10.55
C LEU A 219 -11.07 -27.01 -9.22
N VAL A 220 -10.87 -28.24 -8.74
CA VAL A 220 -11.36 -28.69 -7.43
C VAL A 220 -10.90 -27.74 -6.33
N MET A 221 -9.60 -27.42 -6.27
CA MET A 221 -9.07 -26.50 -5.26
C MET A 221 -9.80 -25.14 -5.29
N SER A 222 -9.93 -24.54 -6.48
CA SER A 222 -10.59 -23.24 -6.67
C SER A 222 -12.07 -23.28 -6.34
N THR A 223 -12.81 -24.28 -6.85
CA THR A 223 -14.25 -24.45 -6.61
C THR A 223 -14.54 -24.70 -5.14
N THR A 224 -13.75 -25.56 -4.46
CA THR A 224 -13.91 -25.81 -3.02
C THR A 224 -13.67 -24.54 -2.21
N LEU A 225 -12.61 -23.79 -2.50
CA LEU A 225 -12.34 -22.53 -1.80
C LEU A 225 -13.45 -21.50 -2.03
N LYS A 226 -13.89 -21.32 -3.28
CA LYS A 226 -14.98 -20.39 -3.62
C LYS A 226 -16.30 -20.77 -2.92
N ALA A 227 -16.64 -22.05 -2.91
CA ALA A 227 -17.84 -22.55 -2.24
C ALA A 227 -17.75 -22.35 -0.72
N ALA A 228 -16.61 -22.68 -0.11
CA ALA A 228 -16.37 -22.48 1.32
C ALA A 228 -16.40 -20.98 1.70
N ALA A 229 -15.79 -20.12 0.88
CA ALA A 229 -15.77 -18.68 1.10
C ALA A 229 -17.19 -18.09 0.98
N LEU A 230 -17.92 -18.45 -0.08
CA LEU A 230 -19.32 -18.06 -0.25
C LEU A 230 -20.17 -18.50 0.96
N TRP A 231 -20.02 -19.77 1.38
CA TRP A 231 -20.74 -20.30 2.54
C TRP A 231 -20.41 -19.53 3.82
N ALA A 232 -19.12 -19.30 4.10
CA ALA A 232 -18.68 -18.55 5.28
C ALA A 232 -19.23 -17.12 5.29
N GLU A 233 -19.25 -16.45 4.14
CA GLU A 233 -19.80 -15.11 4.00
C GLU A 233 -21.33 -15.08 4.18
N LEU A 234 -22.06 -16.00 3.54
CA LEU A 234 -23.52 -16.09 3.69
C LEU A 234 -23.94 -16.41 5.13
N MET A 235 -23.24 -17.36 5.78
CA MET A 235 -23.48 -17.69 7.18
C MET A 235 -23.20 -16.52 8.10
N HIS A 236 -22.16 -15.73 7.81
CA HIS A 236 -21.88 -14.53 8.56
C HIS A 236 -22.99 -13.49 8.37
N ARG A 237 -23.44 -13.20 7.15
CA ARG A 237 -24.56 -12.28 6.90
C ARG A 237 -25.84 -12.71 7.60
N TYR A 238 -26.10 -14.01 7.63
CA TYR A 238 -27.27 -14.58 8.31
C TYR A 238 -27.18 -14.46 9.84
N ARG A 239 -25.98 -14.66 10.41
CA ARG A 239 -25.74 -14.62 11.86
C ARG A 239 -25.41 -13.23 12.39
N ALA A 240 -25.07 -12.28 11.52
CA ALA A 240 -24.65 -10.95 11.90
C ALA A 240 -25.77 -10.28 12.72
N PRO A 241 -25.51 -9.94 13.99
CA PRO A 241 -26.45 -9.13 14.76
C PRO A 241 -26.67 -7.81 14.01
N ARG A 242 -27.93 -7.33 13.95
CA ARG A 242 -28.22 -5.94 13.56
C ARG A 242 -27.39 -5.04 14.48
N GLN A 243 -26.42 -4.33 13.89
CA GLN A 243 -25.51 -3.34 14.48
C GLN A 243 -25.41 -3.36 16.01
N SER A 244 -24.28 -3.86 16.51
CA SER A 244 -23.86 -3.67 17.90
C SER A 244 -23.95 -2.18 18.26
N ARG A 245 -24.69 -1.87 19.32
CA ARG A 245 -24.79 -0.55 19.94
C ARG A 245 -23.38 0.03 20.09
N PRO A 246 -23.11 1.31 19.71
CA PRO A 246 -21.79 1.89 19.87
C PRO A 246 -21.36 1.71 21.32
N GLN A 247 -20.26 0.99 21.54
CA GLN A 247 -19.67 0.92 22.87
C GLN A 247 -19.27 2.34 23.26
N PRO A 248 -19.45 2.74 24.53
CA PRO A 248 -18.99 4.04 24.98
C PRO A 248 -17.49 4.13 24.66
N ALA A 249 -17.14 5.07 23.77
CA ALA A 249 -15.78 5.29 23.37
C ALA A 249 -14.99 5.67 24.62
N LEU A 250 -13.98 4.88 24.97
CA LEU A 250 -12.93 5.37 25.85
C LEU A 250 -12.38 6.65 25.22
N PRO A 251 -12.07 7.70 26.01
CA PRO A 251 -11.44 8.90 25.47
C PRO A 251 -10.19 8.48 24.69
N PHE A 252 -10.23 8.71 23.38
CA PHE A 252 -9.24 8.27 22.42
C PHE A 252 -8.72 9.46 21.68
N ARG A 253 -7.41 9.64 21.70
CA ARG A 253 -6.75 10.64 20.87
C ARG A 253 -6.58 10.04 19.49
N MET A 254 -7.14 10.73 18.51
CA MET A 254 -7.00 10.35 17.11
C MET A 254 -5.51 10.39 16.72
N PRO A 255 -4.96 9.30 16.14
CA PRO A 255 -3.55 9.20 15.80
C PRO A 255 -3.26 9.92 14.49
N ARG A 256 -2.00 10.27 14.28
CA ARG A 256 -1.49 10.67 12.97
C ARG A 256 -1.50 9.49 12.00
N VAL A 257 -1.96 9.74 10.78
CA VAL A 257 -2.02 8.78 9.67
C VAL A 257 -1.21 9.35 8.50
N SER A 258 -0.23 8.58 8.00
CA SER A 258 0.53 8.94 6.80
C SER A 258 0.09 8.06 5.64
N VAL A 259 -0.28 8.63 4.51
CA VAL A 259 -0.67 7.88 3.31
C VAL A 259 0.30 8.15 2.18
N LEU A 260 0.91 7.08 1.66
CA LEU A 260 1.85 7.11 0.54
C LEU A 260 1.07 7.02 -0.78
N VAL A 261 1.37 7.92 -1.71
CA VAL A 261 0.78 7.93 -3.06
C VAL A 261 1.91 7.94 -4.10
N PRO A 262 2.26 6.80 -4.70
CA PRO A 262 3.32 6.72 -5.69
C PRO A 262 2.83 7.26 -7.04
N LEU A 263 3.64 8.13 -7.64
CA LEU A 263 3.41 8.77 -8.94
C LEU A 263 4.52 8.36 -9.90
N LEU A 264 4.17 8.07 -11.16
CA LEU A 264 5.15 7.78 -12.20
C LEU A 264 4.60 8.17 -13.59
N HIS A 265 5.20 9.18 -14.22
CA HIS A 265 4.80 9.76 -15.51
C HIS A 265 3.37 10.31 -15.54
N GLU A 266 2.94 11.00 -14.49
CA GLU A 266 1.57 11.51 -14.37
C GLU A 266 1.46 12.97 -14.84
N LYS A 267 0.65 13.22 -15.89
CA LYS A 267 0.42 14.57 -16.43
C LYS A 267 -0.88 15.21 -15.97
N GLU A 268 -1.96 14.43 -15.97
CA GLU A 268 -3.32 14.94 -15.78
C GLU A 268 -3.88 14.63 -14.38
N ILE A 269 -3.26 13.67 -13.69
CA ILE A 269 -3.82 13.10 -12.46
C ILE A 269 -3.61 14.01 -11.25
N ALA A 270 -2.53 14.81 -11.17
CA ALA A 270 -2.22 15.59 -9.97
C ALA A 270 -3.38 16.49 -9.51
N GLY A 271 -4.02 17.23 -10.43
CA GLY A 271 -5.15 18.10 -10.09
C GLY A 271 -6.42 17.35 -9.68
N ALA A 272 -6.73 16.23 -10.35
CA ALA A 272 -7.89 15.41 -10.02
C ALA A 272 -7.70 14.66 -8.69
N LEU A 273 -6.49 14.12 -8.47
CA LEU A 273 -6.06 13.48 -7.24
C LEU A 273 -6.18 14.43 -6.06
N ILE A 274 -5.59 15.63 -6.13
CA ILE A 274 -5.66 16.61 -5.03
C ILE A 274 -7.13 16.93 -4.69
N LYS A 275 -7.97 17.20 -5.70
CA LYS A 275 -9.41 17.46 -5.48
C LYS A 275 -10.17 16.29 -4.85
N ARG A 276 -9.76 15.05 -5.11
CA ARG A 276 -10.35 13.86 -4.47
C ARG A 276 -9.88 13.74 -3.02
N LEU A 277 -8.59 13.95 -2.76
CA LEU A 277 -7.99 13.87 -1.43
C LEU A 277 -8.47 15.01 -0.51
N GLU A 278 -8.75 16.21 -1.06
CA GLU A 278 -9.32 17.32 -0.30
C GLU A 278 -10.67 16.97 0.34
N ARG A 279 -11.43 16.03 -0.24
CA ARG A 279 -12.74 15.59 0.27
C ARG A 279 -12.67 14.72 1.52
N LEU A 280 -11.47 14.25 1.91
CA LEU A 280 -11.28 13.47 3.12
C LEU A 280 -11.65 14.30 4.35
N THR A 281 -12.50 13.76 5.23
CA THR A 281 -13.03 14.48 6.40
C THR A 281 -12.14 14.40 7.63
N TYR A 282 -11.11 13.54 7.62
CA TYR A 282 -10.20 13.38 8.75
C TYR A 282 -9.43 14.68 9.06
N PRO A 283 -9.18 15.00 10.35
CA PRO A 283 -8.49 16.24 10.72
C PRO A 283 -7.15 16.39 9.99
N LYS A 284 -6.97 17.50 9.26
CA LYS A 284 -5.79 17.72 8.42
C LYS A 284 -4.48 17.83 9.23
N SER A 285 -4.56 18.21 10.50
CA SER A 285 -3.43 18.19 11.45
C SER A 285 -2.92 16.77 11.80
N LEU A 286 -3.73 15.75 11.52
CA LEU A 286 -3.41 14.34 11.75
C LEU A 286 -3.26 13.53 10.45
N LEU A 287 -3.51 14.14 9.29
CA LEU A 287 -3.35 13.49 8.00
C LEU A 287 -2.08 14.00 7.33
N GLU A 288 -1.23 13.08 6.90
CA GLU A 288 -0.06 13.38 6.09
C GLU A 288 -0.17 12.59 4.79
N ILE A 289 -0.31 13.27 3.65
CA ILE A 289 -0.18 12.63 2.35
C ILE A 289 1.22 12.86 1.82
N VAL A 290 1.87 11.79 1.40
CA VAL A 290 3.22 11.83 0.83
C VAL A 290 3.12 11.38 -0.63
N LEU A 291 3.23 12.35 -1.54
CA LEU A 291 3.37 12.10 -2.96
C LEU A 291 4.80 11.63 -3.23
N VAL A 292 4.94 10.41 -3.75
CA VAL A 292 6.24 9.78 -3.96
C VAL A 292 6.53 9.74 -5.45
N LEU A 293 7.59 10.39 -5.90
CA LEU A 293 8.03 10.38 -7.30
C LEU A 293 9.50 10.01 -7.42
N GLU A 294 9.85 9.46 -8.56
CA GLU A 294 11.22 9.11 -8.90
C GLU A 294 11.99 10.37 -9.32
N ALA A 295 13.25 10.53 -8.87
CA ALA A 295 14.06 11.72 -9.19
C ALA A 295 14.28 11.94 -10.71
N THR A 296 14.13 10.88 -11.51
CA THR A 296 14.23 10.90 -12.97
C THR A 296 12.92 11.30 -13.67
N ASP A 297 11.81 11.48 -12.94
CA ASP A 297 10.50 11.80 -13.50
C ASP A 297 10.28 13.32 -13.58
N ASP A 298 11.01 13.96 -14.52
CA ASP A 298 10.95 15.40 -14.76
C ASP A 298 9.51 15.88 -15.01
N LEU A 299 8.71 15.05 -15.69
CA LEU A 299 7.34 15.36 -16.08
C LEU A 299 6.41 15.52 -14.86
N THR A 300 6.42 14.54 -13.95
CA THR A 300 5.61 14.62 -12.73
C THR A 300 6.11 15.75 -11.83
N ARG A 301 7.43 15.95 -11.73
CA ARG A 301 8.03 17.04 -10.95
C ARG A 301 7.59 18.41 -11.44
N GLU A 302 7.63 18.66 -12.75
CA GLU A 302 7.16 19.93 -13.34
C GLU A 302 5.66 20.16 -13.10
N THR A 303 4.86 19.10 -13.17
CA THR A 303 3.41 19.17 -12.90
C THR A 303 3.15 19.57 -11.45
N LEU A 304 3.85 18.96 -10.49
CA LEU A 304 3.70 19.27 -9.06
C LEU A 304 4.24 20.66 -8.73
N ALA A 305 5.34 21.10 -9.33
CA ALA A 305 5.91 22.44 -9.11
C ALA A 305 4.96 23.58 -9.54
N ARG A 306 4.03 23.31 -10.46
CA ARG A 306 3.00 24.28 -10.90
C ARG A 306 1.69 24.18 -10.12
N THR A 307 1.60 23.26 -9.18
CA THR A 307 0.38 22.96 -8.43
C THR A 307 0.53 23.42 -6.99
N THR A 308 -0.40 24.23 -6.49
CA THR A 308 -0.42 24.60 -5.07
C THR A 308 -0.87 23.41 -4.25
N LEU A 309 0.02 22.87 -3.43
CA LEU A 309 -0.28 21.75 -2.53
C LEU A 309 -0.73 22.27 -1.15
N PRO A 310 -1.79 21.70 -0.56
CA PRO A 310 -2.13 21.94 0.83
C PRO A 310 -0.98 21.52 1.77
N GLU A 311 -0.85 22.16 2.93
CA GLU A 311 0.26 21.89 3.88
C GLU A 311 0.35 20.44 4.38
N TRP A 312 -0.78 19.72 4.39
CA TRP A 312 -0.87 18.32 4.80
C TRP A 312 -0.48 17.34 3.68
N ILE A 313 -0.11 17.84 2.50
CA ILE A 313 0.43 17.09 1.37
C ILE A 313 1.90 17.48 1.15
N SER A 314 2.79 16.48 1.16
CA SER A 314 4.22 16.66 0.95
C SER A 314 4.71 15.83 -0.23
N VAL A 315 5.87 16.18 -0.76
CA VAL A 315 6.49 15.54 -1.92
C VAL A 315 7.83 14.95 -1.50
N ILE A 316 8.07 13.68 -1.85
CA ILE A 316 9.36 13.01 -1.62
C ILE A 316 9.88 12.48 -2.96
N GLU A 317 10.99 13.05 -3.40
CA GLU A 317 11.74 12.56 -4.55
C GLU A 317 12.67 11.43 -4.13
N VAL A 318 12.48 10.26 -4.75
CA VAL A 318 13.26 9.05 -4.49
C VAL A 318 14.52 9.08 -5.38
N PRO A 319 15.72 9.10 -4.79
CA PRO A 319 16.95 9.04 -5.58
C PRO A 319 17.10 7.71 -6.31
N GLU A 320 17.85 7.73 -7.41
CA GLU A 320 18.17 6.51 -8.15
C GLU A 320 19.00 5.54 -7.28
N ALA A 321 18.65 4.25 -7.30
CA ALA A 321 19.45 3.20 -6.67
C ALA A 321 19.50 1.96 -7.56
N ASN A 322 20.70 1.60 -8.02
CA ASN A 322 20.97 0.37 -8.78
C ASN A 322 20.04 0.16 -9.99
N GLN A 323 19.61 1.23 -10.66
CA GLN A 323 18.67 1.20 -11.80
C GLN A 323 17.30 0.54 -11.49
N LEU A 324 16.98 0.30 -10.21
CA LEU A 324 15.72 -0.32 -9.81
C LEU A 324 14.68 0.78 -9.58
N THR A 325 13.71 0.89 -10.49
CA THR A 325 12.62 1.87 -10.40
C THR A 325 11.31 1.11 -10.22
N THR A 326 10.85 0.95 -8.97
CA THR A 326 9.65 0.16 -8.63
C THR A 326 8.84 0.83 -7.53
N LYS A 327 7.51 0.65 -7.57
CA LYS A 327 6.56 1.07 -6.52
C LYS A 327 7.02 0.63 -5.11
N PRO A 328 7.27 -0.66 -4.82
CA PRO A 328 7.68 -1.07 -3.47
C PRO A 328 8.97 -0.42 -2.98
N ARG A 329 9.94 -0.15 -3.86
CA ARG A 329 11.17 0.56 -3.47
C ARG A 329 10.85 2.01 -3.07
N ALA A 330 10.05 2.70 -3.88
CA ALA A 330 9.61 4.06 -3.61
C ALA A 330 8.84 4.15 -2.29
N LEU A 331 7.93 3.20 -2.03
CA LEU A 331 7.18 3.11 -0.76
C LEU A 331 8.12 2.88 0.43
N ASN A 332 9.07 1.94 0.32
CA ASN A 332 10.07 1.68 1.38
C ASN A 332 10.93 2.92 1.69
N TYR A 333 11.23 3.71 0.68
CA TYR A 333 12.00 4.94 0.80
C TYR A 333 11.19 6.04 1.50
N ALA A 334 10.00 6.33 0.98
CA ALA A 334 9.12 7.38 1.47
C ALA A 334 8.63 7.13 2.90
N MET A 335 8.42 5.86 3.28
CA MET A 335 8.00 5.47 4.64
C MET A 335 8.96 6.00 5.73
N ASN A 336 10.24 6.20 5.42
CA ASN A 336 11.19 6.77 6.39
C ASN A 336 10.85 8.21 6.80
N PHE A 337 10.17 8.96 5.92
CA PHE A 337 9.81 10.36 6.11
C PHE A 337 8.38 10.54 6.68
N CYS A 338 7.62 9.46 6.80
CA CYS A 338 6.29 9.47 7.39
C CYS A 338 6.37 9.59 8.91
N GLN A 339 5.36 10.23 9.52
CA GLN A 339 5.25 10.39 10.98
C GLN A 339 4.05 9.68 11.61
N GLY A 340 3.11 9.20 10.79
CA GLY A 340 1.92 8.51 11.25
C GLY A 340 2.23 7.18 11.92
N SER A 341 1.42 6.84 12.94
CA SER A 341 1.43 5.50 13.54
C SER A 341 0.71 4.47 12.65
N ILE A 342 -0.09 4.97 11.71
CA ILE A 342 -0.73 4.19 10.64
C ILE A 342 -0.14 4.63 9.31
N ILE A 343 0.30 3.67 8.50
CA ILE A 343 0.80 3.88 7.13
C ILE A 343 -0.24 3.38 6.13
N GLY A 344 -0.79 4.28 5.33
CA GLY A 344 -1.69 4.01 4.22
C GLY A 344 -0.98 3.94 2.87
N VAL A 345 -1.58 3.28 1.89
CA VAL A 345 -1.16 3.34 0.49
C VAL A 345 -2.39 3.58 -0.39
N TRP A 346 -2.31 4.59 -1.27
CA TRP A 346 -3.22 4.80 -2.40
C TRP A 346 -2.43 4.82 -3.71
N ASP A 347 -3.08 4.43 -4.81
CA ASP A 347 -2.59 4.68 -6.16
C ASP A 347 -3.05 6.05 -6.67
N ALA A 348 -2.41 6.56 -7.73
CA ALA A 348 -2.63 7.93 -8.20
C ALA A 348 -4.05 8.17 -8.73
N GLU A 349 -4.68 7.14 -9.28
CA GLU A 349 -6.03 7.15 -9.83
C GLU A 349 -7.13 6.94 -8.79
N ASP A 350 -6.78 6.70 -7.53
CA ASP A 350 -7.73 6.35 -6.49
C ASP A 350 -8.65 7.51 -6.10
N ALA A 351 -9.88 7.17 -5.78
CA ALA A 351 -10.89 8.05 -5.22
C ALA A 351 -11.47 7.42 -3.94
N PRO A 352 -10.82 7.61 -2.78
CA PRO A 352 -11.30 7.06 -1.52
C PRO A 352 -12.61 7.73 -1.06
N GLU A 353 -13.44 7.00 -0.30
CA GLU A 353 -14.56 7.57 0.44
C GLU A 353 -14.09 8.66 1.42
N ALA A 354 -14.91 9.69 1.62
CA ALA A 354 -14.56 10.87 2.42
C ALA A 354 -14.20 10.53 3.89
N ASP A 355 -14.90 9.56 4.48
CA ASP A 355 -14.75 9.12 5.89
C ASP A 355 -13.85 7.89 6.04
N GLN A 356 -13.05 7.55 5.02
CA GLN A 356 -12.26 6.31 4.97
C GLN A 356 -11.25 6.23 6.13
N ILE A 357 -10.56 7.32 6.44
CA ILE A 357 -9.51 7.33 7.47
C ILE A 357 -10.11 7.18 8.87
N GLU A 358 -11.27 7.78 9.12
CA GLU A 358 -12.04 7.64 10.36
C GLU A 358 -12.43 6.19 10.61
N LYS A 359 -12.92 5.50 9.56
CA LYS A 359 -13.25 4.06 9.62
C LYS A 359 -12.02 3.21 9.95
N VAL A 360 -10.88 3.50 9.30
CA VAL A 360 -9.59 2.83 9.53
C VAL A 360 -9.13 3.00 10.99
N VAL A 361 -9.08 4.24 11.46
CA VAL A 361 -8.64 4.60 12.81
C VAL A 361 -9.55 3.95 13.86
N SER A 362 -10.87 4.07 13.70
CA SER A 362 -11.86 3.47 14.60
C SER A 362 -11.72 1.95 14.66
N ARG A 363 -11.43 1.30 13.52
CA ARG A 363 -11.20 -0.15 13.51
C ARG A 363 -9.89 -0.51 14.21
N PHE A 364 -8.78 0.16 13.92
CA PHE A 364 -7.51 -0.13 14.59
C PHE A 364 -7.56 0.10 16.10
N GLN A 365 -8.36 1.05 16.58
CA GLN A 365 -8.56 1.27 18.00
C GLN A 365 -9.21 0.06 18.69
N SER A 366 -10.19 -0.57 18.03
CA SER A 366 -10.96 -1.70 18.57
C SER A 366 -10.41 -3.07 18.14
N ALA A 367 -9.44 -3.11 17.23
CA ALA A 367 -8.87 -4.33 16.70
C ALA A 367 -7.82 -4.92 17.65
N PRO A 368 -7.72 -6.26 17.75
CA PRO A 368 -6.65 -6.91 18.47
C PRO A 368 -5.25 -6.45 18.02
N PRO A 369 -4.22 -6.49 18.90
CA PRO A 369 -2.87 -6.04 18.57
C PRO A 369 -2.23 -6.79 17.40
N GLU A 370 -2.61 -8.05 17.15
CA GLU A 370 -2.12 -8.84 16.02
C GLU A 370 -2.72 -8.45 14.67
N VAL A 371 -3.75 -7.59 14.64
CA VAL A 371 -4.30 -7.03 13.40
C VAL A 371 -3.34 -5.94 12.92
N ALA A 372 -2.53 -6.30 11.94
CA ALA A 372 -1.47 -5.47 11.40
C ALA A 372 -1.89 -4.67 10.18
N CYS A 373 -2.89 -5.17 9.43
CA CYS A 373 -3.35 -4.55 8.19
C CYS A 373 -4.87 -4.50 8.14
N LEU A 374 -5.41 -3.35 7.73
CA LEU A 374 -6.79 -3.18 7.31
C LEU A 374 -6.81 -2.93 5.81
N GLN A 375 -7.60 -3.72 5.09
CA GLN A 375 -7.79 -3.62 3.66
C GLN A 375 -9.23 -3.15 3.39
N GLY A 376 -9.38 -2.04 2.68
CA GLY A 376 -10.68 -1.60 2.18
C GLY A 376 -11.08 -2.31 0.89
N VAL A 377 -12.31 -2.05 0.45
CA VAL A 377 -12.90 -2.59 -0.77
C VAL A 377 -12.51 -1.73 -1.97
N LEU A 378 -12.14 -2.36 -3.08
CA LEU A 378 -11.94 -1.65 -4.35
C LEU A 378 -13.18 -1.79 -5.23
N ASP A 379 -13.51 -0.72 -5.94
CA ASP A 379 -14.63 -0.68 -6.88
C ASP A 379 -14.34 0.25 -8.05
N TYR A 380 -15.16 0.21 -9.09
CA TYR A 380 -14.94 1.02 -10.28
C TYR A 380 -15.98 2.11 -10.45
N TYR A 381 -15.51 3.33 -10.67
CA TYR A 381 -16.41 4.45 -10.94
C TYR A 381 -16.96 4.47 -12.38
N ASN A 382 -16.27 3.83 -13.32
CA ASN A 382 -16.65 3.80 -14.74
C ASN A 382 -17.30 2.47 -15.18
N SER A 383 -17.99 1.78 -14.28
CA SER A 383 -18.63 0.47 -14.53
C SER A 383 -19.64 0.45 -15.70
N GLY A 384 -20.15 1.62 -16.10
CA GLY A 384 -21.07 1.77 -17.22
C GLY A 384 -20.44 2.01 -18.59
N ALA A 385 -19.11 2.16 -18.69
CA ALA A 385 -18.45 2.67 -19.89
C ALA A 385 -18.60 1.75 -21.11
N ASN A 386 -18.29 0.45 -20.96
CA ASN A 386 -18.46 -0.56 -22.01
C ASN A 386 -18.60 -1.99 -21.44
N TRP A 387 -18.79 -2.98 -22.33
CA TRP A 387 -18.93 -4.39 -21.93
C TRP A 387 -17.74 -4.91 -21.09
N LEU A 388 -16.51 -4.51 -21.43
CA LEU A 388 -15.30 -4.94 -20.71
C LEU A 388 -15.28 -4.37 -19.29
N SER A 389 -15.55 -3.07 -19.13
CA SER A 389 -15.64 -2.42 -17.81
C SER A 389 -16.72 -3.07 -16.94
N ARG A 390 -17.88 -3.43 -17.50
CA ARG A 390 -18.96 -4.13 -16.78
C ARG A 390 -18.50 -5.49 -16.26
N CYS A 391 -17.91 -6.31 -17.13
CA CYS A 391 -17.39 -7.62 -16.73
C CYS A 391 -16.32 -7.49 -15.66
N PHE A 392 -15.45 -6.49 -15.78
CA PHE A 392 -14.39 -6.24 -14.82
C PHE A 392 -14.95 -5.82 -13.45
N THR A 393 -15.96 -4.94 -13.41
CA THR A 393 -16.65 -4.57 -12.18
C THR A 393 -17.37 -5.76 -11.53
N ILE A 394 -17.98 -6.66 -12.32
CA ILE A 394 -18.60 -7.88 -11.78
C ILE A 394 -17.56 -8.77 -11.10
N GLU A 395 -16.39 -8.95 -11.74
CA GLU A 395 -15.28 -9.72 -11.17
C GLU A 395 -14.78 -9.09 -9.87
N TYR A 396 -14.58 -7.77 -9.83
CA TYR A 396 -14.18 -7.04 -8.63
C TYR A 396 -15.22 -7.13 -7.52
N ALA A 397 -16.51 -7.00 -7.84
CA ALA A 397 -17.58 -7.17 -6.87
C ALA A 397 -17.58 -8.60 -6.29
N ALA A 398 -17.44 -9.63 -7.14
CA ALA A 398 -17.34 -11.02 -6.70
C ALA A 398 -16.13 -11.25 -5.78
N TRP A 399 -14.99 -10.66 -6.12
CA TRP A 399 -13.77 -10.75 -5.32
C TRP A 399 -13.91 -10.04 -3.97
N TRP A 400 -14.19 -8.73 -3.96
CA TRP A 400 -14.15 -7.89 -2.77
C TRP A 400 -15.36 -8.03 -1.85
N ARG A 401 -16.53 -8.40 -2.38
CA ARG A 401 -17.78 -8.41 -1.60
C ARG A 401 -18.26 -9.81 -1.24
N VAL A 402 -17.66 -10.86 -1.80
CA VAL A 402 -18.07 -12.26 -1.53
C VAL A 402 -16.87 -13.13 -1.20
N LEU A 403 -15.93 -13.26 -2.13
CA LEU A 403 -14.83 -14.22 -2.00
C LEU A 403 -13.84 -13.83 -0.92
N LEU A 404 -13.22 -12.66 -0.99
CA LEU A 404 -12.20 -12.23 -0.03
C LEU A 404 -12.75 -12.10 1.40
N PRO A 405 -13.98 -11.56 1.64
CA PRO A 405 -14.66 -11.64 2.92
C PRO A 405 -14.83 -13.07 3.44
N GLY A 406 -15.21 -14.01 2.57
CA GLY A 406 -15.31 -15.42 2.91
C GLY A 406 -13.96 -16.05 3.28
N VAL A 407 -12.92 -15.79 2.48
CA VAL A 407 -11.54 -16.26 2.72
C VAL A 407 -11.02 -15.73 4.06
N ALA A 408 -11.28 -14.45 4.38
CA ALA A 408 -10.91 -13.84 5.66
C ALA A 408 -11.60 -14.54 6.84
N ARG A 409 -12.89 -14.87 6.70
CA ARG A 409 -13.68 -15.60 7.72
C ARG A 409 -13.23 -17.03 7.91
N LEU A 410 -12.69 -17.66 6.87
CA LEU A 410 -12.04 -18.98 6.96
C LEU A 410 -10.66 -18.92 7.64
N GLY A 411 -10.15 -17.73 7.98
CA GLY A 411 -8.85 -17.55 8.62
C GLY A 411 -7.66 -17.87 7.71
N LEU A 412 -7.86 -17.83 6.40
CA LEU A 412 -6.85 -18.09 5.37
C LEU A 412 -6.00 -16.85 5.10
N VAL A 413 -4.89 -17.04 4.39
CA VAL A 413 -4.02 -15.94 3.95
C VAL A 413 -4.76 -15.07 2.94
N LEU A 414 -4.71 -13.75 3.13
CA LEU A 414 -5.30 -12.78 2.22
C LEU A 414 -4.21 -12.17 1.33
N PRO A 415 -4.26 -12.38 0.01
CA PRO A 415 -3.48 -11.54 -0.90
C PRO A 415 -4.05 -10.12 -0.85
N LEU A 416 -3.19 -9.15 -0.54
CA LEU A 416 -3.58 -7.74 -0.43
C LEU A 416 -3.83 -7.14 -1.81
N GLY A 417 -4.64 -6.07 -1.87
CA GLY A 417 -5.14 -5.46 -3.10
C GLY A 417 -4.30 -4.33 -3.70
N GLY A 418 -3.05 -4.13 -3.26
CA GLY A 418 -2.13 -3.14 -3.83
C GLY A 418 -2.39 -1.69 -3.45
N THR A 419 -3.64 -1.37 -3.11
CA THR A 419 -4.10 -0.06 -2.65
C THR A 419 -5.22 -0.21 -1.61
N THR A 420 -5.57 0.91 -0.95
CA THR A 420 -6.52 0.98 0.16
C THR A 420 -6.10 0.07 1.30
N LEU A 421 -4.81 0.15 1.60
CA LEU A 421 -4.11 -0.65 2.58
C LEU A 421 -3.63 0.23 3.69
N PHE A 422 -3.99 -0.09 4.93
CA PHE A 422 -3.56 0.64 6.10
C PHE A 422 -2.89 -0.31 7.07
N PHE A 423 -1.67 0.02 7.48
CA PHE A 423 -0.83 -0.80 8.34
C PHE A 423 -0.54 -0.11 9.66
N ARG A 424 -0.45 -0.87 10.75
CA ARG A 424 0.28 -0.39 11.93
C ARG A 424 1.76 -0.26 11.56
N ARG A 425 2.31 0.95 11.74
CA ARG A 425 3.67 1.27 11.30
C ARG A 425 4.71 0.35 11.92
N ASP A 426 4.64 0.13 13.23
CA ASP A 426 5.58 -0.69 13.99
C ASP A 426 5.65 -2.12 13.44
N LEU A 427 4.50 -2.71 13.08
CA LEU A 427 4.43 -4.05 12.52
C LEU A 427 4.94 -4.10 11.08
N LEU A 428 4.64 -3.07 10.27
CA LEU A 428 5.17 -2.95 8.91
C LEU A 428 6.69 -2.78 8.89
N GLU A 429 7.24 -1.96 9.80
CA GLU A 429 8.68 -1.78 9.99
C GLU A 429 9.35 -3.07 10.47
N LYS A 430 8.73 -3.80 11.40
CA LYS A 430 9.20 -5.11 11.86
C LYS A 430 9.28 -6.14 10.72
N LEU A 431 8.36 -6.07 9.77
CA LEU A 431 8.38 -6.87 8.55
C LEU A 431 9.26 -6.30 7.42
N CYS A 432 9.99 -5.23 7.69
CA CYS A 432 10.91 -4.60 6.75
C CYS A 432 10.22 -4.06 5.46
N GLY A 433 8.94 -3.68 5.56
CA GLY A 433 8.19 -3.05 4.46
C GLY A 433 7.89 -4.02 3.30
N TRP A 434 7.98 -3.52 2.07
CA TRP A 434 7.63 -4.23 0.84
C TRP A 434 8.87 -4.84 0.16
N ASP A 435 8.72 -5.98 -0.53
CA ASP A 435 9.82 -6.51 -1.35
C ASP A 435 10.01 -5.66 -2.61
N ALA A 436 11.10 -4.88 -2.66
CA ALA A 436 11.39 -3.91 -3.72
C ALA A 436 11.47 -4.52 -5.13
N HIS A 437 11.68 -5.83 -5.22
CA HIS A 437 11.83 -6.56 -6.48
C HIS A 437 10.54 -7.27 -6.91
N ASN A 438 9.53 -7.38 -6.05
CA ASN A 438 8.32 -8.12 -6.38
C ASN A 438 7.34 -7.22 -7.17
N VAL A 439 6.74 -7.77 -8.24
CA VAL A 439 5.74 -7.06 -9.06
C VAL A 439 4.32 -7.12 -8.48
N THR A 440 4.13 -7.93 -7.43
CA THR A 440 2.94 -7.96 -6.54
C THR A 440 3.44 -7.98 -5.10
N GLU A 441 4.02 -6.86 -4.68
CA GLU A 441 4.55 -6.65 -3.33
C GLU A 441 3.49 -6.77 -2.23
N ASP A 442 2.24 -6.52 -2.60
CA ASP A 442 1.04 -6.59 -1.80
C ASP A 442 0.66 -8.03 -1.44
N ALA A 443 0.56 -8.90 -2.44
CA ALA A 443 0.30 -10.33 -2.24
C ALA A 443 1.42 -10.98 -1.42
N ASP A 444 2.68 -10.58 -1.66
CA ASP A 444 3.82 -11.02 -0.85
C ASP A 444 3.71 -10.57 0.61
N LEU A 445 3.45 -9.29 0.85
CA LEU A 445 3.29 -8.76 2.20
C LEU A 445 2.13 -9.44 2.94
N GLY A 446 1.02 -9.75 2.24
CA GLY A 446 -0.09 -10.54 2.79
C GLY A 446 0.33 -11.93 3.27
N VAL A 447 1.18 -12.63 2.50
CA VAL A 447 1.75 -13.92 2.92
C VAL A 447 2.70 -13.75 4.10
N ARG A 448 3.61 -12.77 4.07
CA ARG A 448 4.56 -12.51 5.17
C ARG A 448 3.85 -12.16 6.47
N LEU A 449 2.82 -11.32 6.44
CA LEU A 449 1.99 -11.02 7.61
C LEU A 449 1.46 -12.30 8.26
N ALA A 450 0.86 -13.19 7.46
CA ALA A 450 0.32 -14.45 7.97
C ALA A 450 1.39 -15.40 8.51
N ARG A 451 2.57 -15.47 7.88
CA ARG A 451 3.72 -16.28 8.33
C ARG A 451 4.28 -15.82 9.67
N HIS A 452 4.27 -14.51 9.91
CA HIS A 452 4.74 -13.90 11.16
C HIS A 452 3.63 -13.78 12.23
N GLY A 453 2.50 -14.46 12.04
CA GLY A 453 1.41 -14.56 13.02
C GLY A 453 0.46 -13.36 13.04
N TYR A 454 0.63 -12.40 12.13
CA TYR A 454 -0.23 -11.23 12.02
C TYR A 454 -1.50 -11.51 11.21
N ARG A 455 -2.51 -10.68 11.42
CA ARG A 455 -3.82 -10.78 10.76
C ARG A 455 -4.10 -9.54 9.92
N THR A 456 -4.76 -9.78 8.80
CA THR A 456 -5.36 -8.76 7.95
C THR A 456 -6.87 -8.85 8.09
N GLU A 457 -7.54 -7.71 8.23
CA GLU A 457 -8.99 -7.64 8.22
C GLU A 457 -9.51 -6.77 7.08
N LEU A 458 -10.70 -7.10 6.59
CA LEU A 458 -11.41 -6.29 5.62
C LEU A 458 -12.31 -5.29 6.35
N ILE A 459 -12.30 -4.04 5.89
CA ILE A 459 -13.12 -2.97 6.43
C ILE A 459 -14.11 -2.45 5.37
N ASP A 460 -15.28 -2.03 5.83
CA ASP A 460 -16.36 -1.54 4.97
C ASP A 460 -16.13 -0.06 4.60
N THR A 461 -15.12 0.17 3.76
CA THR A 461 -14.86 1.44 3.08
C THR A 461 -14.45 1.14 1.65
N VAL A 462 -14.86 2.01 0.73
CA VAL A 462 -14.60 1.84 -0.69
C VAL A 462 -13.59 2.87 -1.18
N THR A 463 -12.67 2.41 -2.03
CA THR A 463 -11.90 3.29 -2.92
C THR A 463 -12.28 2.98 -4.35
N PHE A 464 -12.60 4.03 -5.10
CA PHE A 464 -12.98 3.91 -6.49
C PHE A 464 -11.77 4.10 -7.41
N GLU A 465 -11.63 3.19 -8.36
CA GLU A 465 -10.60 3.16 -9.40
C GLU A 465 -11.21 3.30 -10.80
N GLU A 466 -10.35 3.44 -11.81
CA GLU A 466 -10.74 3.35 -13.21
C GLU A 466 -10.61 1.91 -13.74
N ALA A 467 -11.71 1.31 -14.20
CA ALA A 467 -11.67 0.04 -14.91
C ALA A 467 -10.99 0.20 -16.28
N ASN A 468 -10.18 -0.78 -16.66
CA ASN A 468 -9.63 -0.86 -18.01
C ASN A 468 -10.73 -1.10 -19.05
N CYS A 469 -10.91 -0.13 -19.95
CA CYS A 469 -11.91 -0.18 -21.02
C CYS A 469 -11.38 -0.79 -22.34
N ARG A 470 -10.10 -1.16 -22.41
CA ARG A 470 -9.45 -1.68 -23.64
C ARG A 470 -8.87 -3.07 -23.41
N THR A 471 -9.03 -3.95 -24.40
CA THR A 471 -8.69 -5.37 -24.31
C THR A 471 -7.21 -5.61 -24.01
N TRP A 472 -6.30 -5.00 -24.77
CA TRP A 472 -4.87 -5.23 -24.59
C TRP A 472 -4.31 -4.65 -23.28
N PRO A 473 -4.62 -3.40 -22.87
CA PRO A 473 -4.29 -2.91 -21.52
C PRO A 473 -4.82 -3.80 -20.40
N TRP A 474 -6.05 -4.31 -20.52
CA TRP A 474 -6.59 -5.27 -19.56
C TRP A 474 -5.74 -6.55 -19.47
N VAL A 475 -5.33 -7.12 -20.63
CA VAL A 475 -4.46 -8.32 -20.66
C VAL A 475 -3.11 -8.03 -20.02
N ARG A 476 -2.52 -6.84 -20.26
CA ARG A 476 -1.26 -6.41 -19.64
C ARG A 476 -1.39 -6.32 -18.12
N GLN A 477 -2.42 -5.64 -17.61
CA GLN A 477 -2.68 -5.52 -16.18
C GLN A 477 -2.85 -6.89 -15.53
N ARG A 478 -3.70 -7.75 -16.12
CA ARG A 478 -3.94 -9.09 -15.60
C ARG A 478 -2.71 -9.99 -15.62
N SER A 479 -1.89 -9.89 -16.68
CA SER A 479 -0.65 -10.66 -16.80
C SER A 479 0.35 -10.32 -15.70
N ARG A 480 0.40 -9.04 -15.26
CA ARG A 480 1.24 -8.58 -14.16
C ARG A 480 0.83 -9.23 -12.83
N TRP A 481 -0.46 -9.27 -12.53
CA TRP A 481 -0.98 -9.91 -11.31
C TRP A 481 -0.67 -11.41 -11.28
N LEU A 482 -0.95 -12.11 -12.38
CA LEU A 482 -0.69 -13.55 -12.49
C LEU A 482 0.80 -13.89 -12.40
N LYS A 483 1.66 -13.07 -13.02
CA LYS A 483 3.12 -13.20 -12.91
C LYS A 483 3.58 -13.00 -11.48
N GLY A 484 3.08 -11.96 -10.80
CA GLY A 484 3.40 -11.69 -9.42
C GLY A 484 2.99 -12.81 -8.47
N PHE A 485 1.79 -13.38 -8.65
CA PHE A 485 1.36 -14.55 -7.87
C PHE A 485 2.31 -15.73 -8.03
N LEU A 486 2.81 -16.00 -9.24
CA LEU A 486 3.83 -17.03 -9.45
C LEU A 486 5.16 -16.70 -8.76
N ILE A 487 5.61 -15.45 -8.82
CA ILE A 487 6.84 -14.99 -8.15
C ILE A 487 6.69 -15.18 -6.65
N THR A 488 5.66 -14.61 -6.05
CA THR A 488 5.36 -14.71 -4.62
C THR A 488 5.23 -16.18 -4.18
N TRP A 489 4.46 -16.99 -4.90
CA TRP A 489 4.33 -18.42 -4.58
C TRP A 489 5.68 -19.12 -4.56
N SER A 490 6.50 -18.91 -5.59
CA SER A 490 7.77 -19.59 -5.72
C SER A 490 8.82 -19.11 -4.70
N VAL A 491 8.76 -17.85 -4.24
CA VAL A 491 9.61 -17.34 -3.14
C VAL A 491 9.27 -18.06 -1.84
N HIS A 492 7.98 -18.11 -1.50
CA HIS A 492 7.52 -18.72 -0.24
C HIS A 492 7.62 -20.25 -0.25
N MET A 493 7.61 -20.87 -1.43
CA MET A 493 7.78 -22.32 -1.63
C MET A 493 9.24 -22.78 -1.78
N ARG A 494 10.24 -21.91 -1.57
CA ARG A 494 11.65 -22.32 -1.52
C ARG A 494 11.92 -23.32 -0.39
N ASP A 495 11.24 -23.14 0.74
CA ASP A 495 11.20 -24.09 1.85
C ASP A 495 9.73 -24.36 2.24
N PRO A 496 9.09 -25.36 1.61
CA PRO A 496 7.68 -25.66 1.87
C PRO A 496 7.45 -26.20 3.29
N ALA A 497 8.46 -26.80 3.92
CA ALA A 497 8.34 -27.28 5.29
C ALA A 497 8.34 -26.11 6.29
N ALA A 498 9.16 -25.08 6.07
CA ALA A 498 9.08 -23.84 6.83
C ALA A 498 7.73 -23.14 6.61
N LEU A 499 7.28 -22.98 5.36
CA LEU A 499 5.98 -22.35 5.07
C LEU A 499 4.81 -23.09 5.76
N LEU A 500 4.82 -24.42 5.73
CA LEU A 500 3.80 -25.24 6.39
C LEU A 500 3.85 -25.10 7.92
N ARG A 501 5.04 -24.98 8.52
CA ARG A 501 5.18 -24.73 9.97
C ARG A 501 4.67 -23.35 10.36
N ASP A 502 4.98 -22.32 9.58
CA ASP A 502 4.60 -20.93 9.88
C ASP A 502 3.09 -20.72 9.74
N LEU A 503 2.47 -21.33 8.72
CA LEU A 503 1.06 -21.11 8.38
C LEU A 503 0.12 -22.17 8.96
N GLY A 504 0.60 -23.39 9.19
CA GLY A 504 -0.23 -24.57 9.37
C GLY A 504 -0.92 -25.02 8.07
N TRP A 505 -1.49 -26.23 8.09
CA TRP A 505 -2.02 -26.90 6.90
C TRP A 505 -3.09 -26.11 6.14
N LEU A 506 -4.08 -25.55 6.85
CA LEU A 506 -5.20 -24.85 6.21
C LEU A 506 -4.75 -23.59 5.46
N ARG A 507 -3.96 -22.73 6.11
CA ARG A 507 -3.42 -21.51 5.49
C ARG A 507 -2.42 -21.83 4.38
N PHE A 508 -1.61 -22.88 4.55
CA PHE A 508 -0.73 -23.39 3.50
C PHE A 508 -1.52 -23.77 2.24
N MET A 509 -2.61 -24.53 2.38
CA MET A 509 -3.49 -24.87 1.25
C MET A 509 -4.20 -23.63 0.67
N GLY A 510 -4.51 -22.64 1.51
CA GLY A 510 -4.99 -21.32 1.08
C GLY A 510 -4.00 -20.63 0.14
N VAL A 511 -2.70 -20.61 0.49
CA VAL A 511 -1.64 -20.07 -0.37
C VAL A 511 -1.52 -20.84 -1.68
N GLN A 512 -1.55 -22.19 -1.64
CA GLN A 512 -1.52 -23.00 -2.88
C GLN A 512 -2.70 -22.68 -3.79
N THR A 513 -3.89 -22.49 -3.22
CA THR A 513 -5.10 -22.24 -4.00
C THR A 513 -5.13 -20.81 -4.55
N MET A 514 -4.85 -19.82 -3.72
CA MET A 514 -4.97 -18.41 -4.10
C MET A 514 -3.89 -17.95 -5.07
N LEU A 515 -2.67 -18.49 -4.95
CA LEU A 515 -1.56 -18.09 -5.82
C LEU A 515 -1.39 -19.06 -7.00
N LEU A 516 -1.01 -20.32 -6.72
CA LEU A 516 -0.66 -21.29 -7.75
C LEU A 516 -1.89 -21.77 -8.54
N ALA A 517 -2.94 -22.21 -7.86
CA ALA A 517 -4.12 -22.76 -8.55
C ALA A 517 -4.83 -21.69 -9.38
N THR A 518 -4.89 -20.44 -8.91
CA THR A 518 -5.40 -19.30 -9.71
C THR A 518 -4.65 -19.15 -11.03
N PHE A 519 -3.31 -19.09 -10.99
CA PHE A 519 -2.50 -19.03 -12.21
C PHE A 519 -2.74 -20.25 -13.12
N ALA A 520 -2.63 -21.45 -12.53
CA ALA A 520 -2.77 -22.70 -13.27
C ALA A 520 -4.14 -22.85 -13.93
N GLN A 521 -5.21 -22.37 -13.28
CA GLN A 521 -6.56 -22.36 -13.83
C GLN A 521 -6.67 -21.48 -15.08
N PHE A 522 -6.12 -20.26 -15.06
CA PHE A 522 -6.13 -19.43 -16.26
C PHE A 522 -5.27 -20.02 -17.39
N ALA A 523 -4.10 -20.58 -17.07
CA ALA A 523 -3.23 -21.22 -18.06
C ALA A 523 -3.86 -22.49 -18.66
N ALA A 524 -4.59 -23.27 -17.86
CA ALA A 524 -5.22 -24.51 -18.26
C ALA A 524 -6.68 -24.34 -18.74
N ALA A 525 -7.24 -23.13 -18.71
CA ALA A 525 -8.62 -22.86 -19.10
C ALA A 525 -8.98 -23.38 -20.52
N PRO A 526 -8.11 -23.28 -21.54
CA PRO A 526 -8.40 -23.85 -22.86
C PRO A 526 -8.63 -25.36 -22.85
N LEU A 527 -7.98 -26.09 -21.93
CA LEU A 527 -8.23 -27.52 -21.74
C LEU A 527 -9.63 -27.72 -21.14
N LEU A 528 -9.98 -26.99 -20.08
CA LEU A 528 -11.30 -27.12 -19.46
C LEU A 528 -12.45 -26.76 -20.42
N TRP A 529 -12.26 -25.79 -21.32
CA TRP A 529 -13.25 -25.46 -22.33
C TRP A 529 -13.47 -26.54 -23.40
N SER A 530 -12.56 -27.51 -23.55
CA SER A 530 -12.84 -28.65 -24.44
C SER A 530 -13.99 -29.52 -23.92
N PHE A 531 -14.41 -29.37 -22.66
CA PHE A 531 -15.64 -29.99 -22.15
C PHE A 531 -16.91 -29.45 -22.81
N TRP A 532 -16.91 -28.22 -23.34
CA TRP A 532 -18.01 -27.74 -24.17
C TRP A 532 -18.13 -28.54 -25.47
N LEU A 533 -17.01 -28.96 -26.05
CA LEU A 533 -16.98 -29.81 -27.23
C LEU A 533 -17.54 -31.21 -26.90
N ALA A 534 -17.17 -31.75 -25.74
CA ALA A 534 -17.72 -33.02 -25.26
C ALA A 534 -19.25 -32.96 -25.04
N LEU A 535 -19.76 -31.84 -24.48
CA LEU A 535 -21.20 -31.59 -24.34
C LEU A 535 -21.92 -31.45 -25.70
N ALA A 536 -21.23 -30.95 -26.72
CA ALA A 536 -21.72 -30.91 -28.10
C ALA A 536 -21.65 -32.27 -28.81
N GLY A 537 -21.21 -33.34 -28.13
CA GLY A 537 -21.11 -34.69 -28.69
C GLY A 537 -19.84 -34.95 -29.52
N LEU A 538 -18.85 -34.05 -29.46
CA LEU A 538 -17.59 -34.25 -30.18
C LEU A 538 -16.65 -35.21 -29.42
N PRO A 539 -15.78 -35.96 -30.14
CA PRO A 539 -14.80 -36.84 -29.50
C PRO A 539 -13.87 -36.10 -28.55
N HIS A 540 -13.61 -36.71 -27.39
CA HIS A 540 -12.70 -36.18 -26.38
C HIS A 540 -11.62 -37.23 -26.05
N PRO A 541 -10.38 -36.86 -25.70
CA PRO A 541 -9.31 -37.83 -25.43
C PRO A 541 -9.52 -38.65 -24.14
N VAL A 542 -10.17 -38.07 -23.12
CA VAL A 542 -10.33 -38.70 -21.78
C VAL A 542 -11.05 -40.06 -21.79
N PRO A 543 -12.18 -40.26 -22.52
CA PRO A 543 -12.79 -41.58 -22.63
C PRO A 543 -11.88 -42.67 -23.19
N MET A 544 -10.93 -42.32 -24.05
CA MET A 544 -10.01 -43.28 -24.68
C MET A 544 -8.90 -43.74 -23.75
N THR A 545 -8.62 -43.02 -22.66
CA THR A 545 -7.53 -43.29 -21.71
C THR A 545 -8.04 -43.67 -20.32
N MET A 546 -9.00 -42.91 -19.79
CA MET A 546 -9.50 -43.03 -18.41
C MET A 546 -10.96 -43.52 -18.34
N GLY A 547 -11.62 -43.66 -19.49
CA GLY A 547 -13.00 -44.16 -19.59
C GLY A 547 -14.07 -43.06 -19.51
N ASN A 548 -15.26 -43.40 -19.98
CA ASN A 548 -16.38 -42.45 -20.13
C ASN A 548 -16.88 -41.90 -18.78
N GLY A 549 -16.89 -42.72 -17.73
CA GLY A 549 -17.32 -42.28 -16.40
C GLY A 549 -16.47 -41.13 -15.83
N VAL A 550 -15.16 -41.18 -16.04
CA VAL A 550 -14.23 -40.12 -15.60
C VAL A 550 -14.46 -38.83 -16.38
N LEU A 551 -14.67 -38.91 -17.70
CA LEU A 551 -15.01 -37.73 -18.50
C LEU A 551 -16.24 -37.02 -17.93
N TRP A 552 -17.34 -37.75 -17.74
CA TRP A 552 -18.59 -37.13 -17.29
C TRP A 552 -18.47 -36.58 -15.86
N ALA A 553 -17.70 -37.21 -14.98
CA ALA A 553 -17.39 -36.64 -13.67
C ALA A 553 -16.63 -35.30 -13.78
N MET A 554 -15.63 -35.21 -14.67
CA MET A 554 -14.89 -33.97 -14.92
C MET A 554 -15.79 -32.87 -15.52
N VAL A 555 -16.64 -33.23 -16.49
CA VAL A 555 -17.62 -32.32 -17.11
C VAL A 555 -18.62 -31.80 -16.07
N SER A 556 -19.16 -32.68 -15.21
CA SER A 556 -20.09 -32.28 -14.14
C SER A 556 -19.44 -31.32 -13.16
N LEU A 557 -18.19 -31.56 -12.76
CA LEU A 557 -17.44 -30.64 -11.90
C LEU A 557 -17.21 -29.29 -12.59
N PHE A 558 -16.86 -29.28 -13.87
CA PHE A 558 -16.70 -28.06 -14.66
C PHE A 558 -18.00 -27.23 -14.69
N ILE A 559 -19.13 -27.85 -15.02
CA ILE A 559 -20.44 -27.18 -15.01
C ILE A 559 -20.83 -26.69 -13.61
N LEU A 560 -20.55 -27.45 -12.56
CA LEU A 560 -20.77 -27.02 -11.18
C LEU A 560 -19.94 -25.77 -10.84
N SER A 561 -18.67 -25.74 -11.26
CA SER A 561 -17.78 -24.59 -11.05
C SER A 561 -18.28 -23.34 -11.79
N GLU A 562 -18.70 -23.47 -13.06
CA GLU A 562 -19.26 -22.36 -13.82
C GLU A 562 -20.57 -21.84 -13.21
N THR A 563 -21.44 -22.75 -12.76
CA THR A 563 -22.69 -22.40 -12.08
C THR A 563 -22.41 -21.64 -10.78
N LEU A 564 -21.40 -22.08 -10.02
CA LEU A 564 -20.96 -21.40 -8.81
C LEU A 564 -20.40 -20.00 -9.10
N ASN A 565 -19.60 -19.84 -10.16
CA ASN A 565 -19.09 -18.52 -10.57
C ASN A 565 -20.22 -17.55 -10.92
N LEU A 566 -21.22 -18.02 -11.70
CA LEU A 566 -22.41 -17.23 -12.03
C LEU A 566 -23.20 -16.86 -10.77
N LEU A 567 -23.43 -17.81 -9.86
CA LEU A 567 -24.13 -17.55 -8.60
C LEU A 567 -23.41 -16.48 -7.77
N ILE A 568 -22.08 -16.58 -7.64
CA ILE A 568 -21.27 -15.58 -6.92
C ILE A 568 -21.40 -14.21 -7.59
N GLY A 569 -21.32 -14.13 -8.92
CA GLY A 569 -21.51 -12.88 -9.66
C GLY A 569 -22.89 -12.26 -9.46
N MET A 570 -23.95 -13.08 -9.44
CA MET A 570 -25.32 -12.63 -9.15
C MET A 570 -25.46 -12.10 -7.73
N ILE A 571 -24.92 -12.80 -6.72
CA ILE A 571 -24.93 -12.36 -5.31
C ILE A 571 -24.11 -11.08 -5.14
N ALA A 572 -22.95 -10.99 -5.77
CA ALA A 572 -22.07 -9.84 -5.66
C ALA A 572 -22.67 -8.56 -6.26
N THR A 573 -23.48 -8.70 -7.31
CA THR A 573 -24.14 -7.59 -8.01
C THR A 573 -25.56 -7.30 -7.52
N SER A 574 -26.06 -8.02 -6.51
CA SER A 574 -27.45 -7.85 -6.04
C SER A 574 -27.70 -6.55 -5.25
N GLY A 575 -26.64 -5.85 -4.84
CA GLY A 575 -26.73 -4.58 -4.12
C GLY A 575 -27.17 -3.42 -5.00
N GLU A 576 -27.72 -2.37 -4.39
CA GLU A 576 -28.31 -1.21 -5.09
C GLU A 576 -27.32 -0.55 -6.08
N LYS A 577 -26.04 -0.43 -5.70
CA LYS A 577 -25.00 0.20 -6.52
C LYS A 577 -24.56 -0.61 -7.76
N HIS A 578 -24.82 -1.93 -7.79
CA HIS A 578 -24.31 -2.85 -8.83
C HIS A 578 -25.40 -3.60 -9.58
N ARG A 579 -26.67 -3.41 -9.22
CA ARG A 579 -27.81 -4.17 -9.77
C ARG A 579 -27.94 -4.05 -11.28
N HIS A 580 -27.51 -2.93 -11.88
CA HIS A 580 -27.47 -2.74 -13.33
C HIS A 580 -26.52 -3.69 -14.06
N LEU A 581 -25.57 -4.30 -13.34
CA LEU A 581 -24.60 -5.26 -13.89
C LEU A 581 -25.13 -6.69 -13.93
N MET A 582 -26.23 -6.99 -13.24
CA MET A 582 -26.74 -8.35 -13.08
C MET A 582 -27.02 -9.08 -14.41
N PRO A 583 -27.60 -8.46 -15.46
CA PRO A 583 -27.77 -9.13 -16.77
C PRO A 583 -26.44 -9.52 -17.43
N TRP A 584 -25.36 -8.79 -17.14
CA TRP A 584 -24.06 -8.99 -17.75
C TRP A 584 -23.27 -10.14 -17.12
N VAL A 585 -23.71 -10.64 -15.96
CA VAL A 585 -23.10 -11.80 -15.28
C VAL A 585 -23.06 -13.02 -16.22
N PHE A 586 -24.13 -13.25 -16.99
CA PHE A 586 -24.20 -14.35 -17.97
C PHE A 586 -23.22 -14.20 -19.15
N THR A 587 -22.68 -13.00 -19.36
CA THR A 587 -21.68 -12.75 -20.43
C THR A 587 -20.24 -12.91 -19.95
N THR A 588 -20.00 -13.04 -18.65
CA THR A 588 -18.65 -13.20 -18.06
C THR A 588 -17.88 -14.44 -18.58
N PRO A 589 -18.51 -15.57 -18.97
CA PRO A 589 -17.77 -16.67 -19.61
C PRO A 589 -17.05 -16.27 -20.90
N PHE A 590 -17.55 -15.26 -21.64
CA PHE A 590 -16.90 -14.75 -22.85
C PHE A 590 -15.78 -13.74 -22.57
N TYR A 591 -15.68 -13.25 -21.33
CA TYR A 591 -14.62 -12.36 -20.86
C TYR A 591 -13.37 -13.12 -20.40
N PHE A 592 -13.53 -14.26 -19.72
CA PHE A 592 -12.41 -15.05 -19.18
C PHE A 592 -11.40 -15.60 -20.21
N PRO A 593 -11.70 -15.78 -21.51
CA PRO A 593 -10.70 -16.01 -22.56
C PRO A 593 -9.52 -15.03 -22.57
N LEU A 594 -9.76 -13.76 -22.24
CA LEU A 594 -8.69 -12.78 -22.12
C LEU A 594 -7.72 -13.14 -20.98
N GLY A 595 -8.22 -13.76 -19.89
CA GLY A 595 -7.42 -14.21 -18.76
C GLY A 595 -6.43 -15.32 -19.12
N ALA A 596 -6.80 -16.23 -20.03
CA ALA A 596 -5.88 -17.25 -20.54
C ALA A 596 -4.72 -16.63 -21.35
N LEU A 597 -5.02 -15.63 -22.20
CA LEU A 597 -4.00 -14.86 -22.90
C LEU A 597 -3.06 -14.15 -21.92
N ALA A 598 -3.62 -13.57 -20.86
CA ALA A 598 -2.86 -12.93 -19.80
C ALA A 598 -1.95 -13.93 -19.06
N ALA A 599 -2.41 -15.16 -18.81
CA ALA A 599 -1.60 -16.22 -18.18
C ALA A 599 -0.44 -16.67 -19.06
N PHE A 600 -0.64 -16.83 -20.37
CA PHE A 600 0.45 -17.17 -21.30
C PHE A 600 1.49 -16.05 -21.41
N LYS A 601 1.04 -14.78 -21.48
CA LYS A 601 1.93 -13.62 -21.40
C LYS A 601 2.70 -13.60 -20.08
N ALA A 602 2.01 -13.84 -18.96
CA ALA A 602 2.62 -13.91 -17.63
C ALA A 602 3.67 -15.02 -17.54
N LEU A 603 3.42 -16.19 -18.12
CA LEU A 603 4.39 -17.30 -18.14
C LEU A 603 5.64 -16.97 -18.96
N HIS A 604 5.45 -16.36 -20.14
CA HIS A 604 6.56 -15.89 -20.97
C HIS A 604 7.41 -14.85 -20.23
N GLU A 605 6.78 -13.82 -19.68
CA GLU A 605 7.47 -12.78 -18.91
C GLU A 605 8.05 -13.30 -17.61
N PHE A 606 7.41 -14.26 -16.95
CA PHE A 606 7.98 -14.93 -15.80
C PHE A 606 9.36 -15.43 -16.22
N VAL A 607 9.49 -16.23 -17.28
CA VAL A 607 10.77 -16.79 -17.75
C VAL A 607 11.77 -15.74 -18.25
N VAL A 608 11.33 -14.79 -19.07
CA VAL A 608 12.22 -13.88 -19.83
C VAL A 608 12.50 -12.56 -19.10
N SER A 609 11.54 -12.04 -18.33
CA SER A 609 11.57 -10.71 -17.74
C SER A 609 10.75 -10.63 -16.44
N PRO A 610 11.16 -11.39 -15.38
CA PRO A 610 10.35 -11.56 -14.17
C PRO A 610 10.03 -10.23 -13.47
N PHE A 611 10.97 -9.29 -13.50
CA PHE A 611 10.89 -7.98 -12.84
C PHE A 611 10.33 -6.87 -13.74
N PHE A 612 9.96 -7.17 -14.99
CA PHE A 612 9.43 -6.16 -15.90
C PHE A 612 8.04 -5.70 -15.46
N TRP A 613 7.86 -4.39 -15.35
CA TRP A 613 6.59 -3.76 -15.00
C TRP A 613 5.93 -3.17 -16.25
N ASP A 614 4.89 -3.83 -16.76
CA ASP A 614 4.09 -3.35 -17.90
C ASP A 614 2.96 -2.42 -17.38
N LYS A 615 3.28 -1.13 -17.19
CA LYS A 615 2.32 -0.13 -16.66
C LYS A 615 1.18 0.09 -17.66
N THR A 616 -0.06 0.05 -17.17
CA THR A 616 -1.24 0.49 -17.92
C THR A 616 -1.44 1.99 -17.76
N GLN A 617 -1.89 2.65 -18.83
CA GLN A 617 -2.28 4.05 -18.78
C GLN A 617 -3.72 4.17 -18.25
N HIS A 618 -3.91 5.04 -17.27
CA HIS A 618 -5.21 5.44 -16.70
C HIS A 618 -5.52 6.90 -17.12
N GLY A 619 -6.73 7.38 -16.87
CA GLY A 619 -7.24 8.70 -17.27
C GLY A 619 -7.92 8.72 -18.65
N VAL A 620 -8.42 7.60 -19.16
CA VAL A 620 -9.03 7.54 -20.51
C VAL A 620 -10.51 7.91 -20.48
N THR A 621 -11.18 7.74 -19.33
CA THR A 621 -12.59 8.10 -19.13
C THR A 621 -12.73 9.39 -18.31
N PRO A 622 -13.73 10.24 -18.61
CA PRO A 622 -14.00 11.45 -17.84
C PRO A 622 -14.28 11.11 -16.37
N ASP A 623 -13.79 11.95 -15.46
CA ASP A 623 -14.05 11.82 -14.02
C ASP A 623 -15.57 11.81 -13.78
N PRO A 624 -16.13 10.92 -12.93
CA PRO A 624 -17.55 10.91 -12.66
C PRO A 624 -17.95 12.28 -12.10
N GLN A 625 -18.95 12.92 -12.72
CA GLN A 625 -19.63 14.00 -12.01
C GLN A 625 -20.32 13.41 -10.77
N PRO A 626 -20.27 14.10 -9.62
CA PRO A 626 -20.81 13.59 -8.39
C PRO A 626 -22.29 13.25 -8.55
N HIS A 627 -22.69 12.04 -8.17
CA HIS A 627 -24.06 11.76 -7.79
C HIS A 627 -24.34 12.55 -6.50
N LEU A 628 -24.86 13.77 -6.65
CA LEU A 628 -25.51 14.45 -5.53
C LEU A 628 -26.61 13.51 -5.00
N PRO A 629 -26.67 13.24 -3.68
CA PRO A 629 -27.76 12.45 -3.13
C PRO A 629 -29.09 13.14 -3.48
N ALA A 630 -30.02 12.40 -4.05
CA ALA A 630 -31.30 12.88 -4.57
C ALA A 630 -32.27 13.47 -3.50
N ASN A 631 -31.81 13.76 -2.28
CA ASN A 631 -32.65 14.20 -1.17
C ASN A 631 -32.36 15.63 -0.65
N ALA A 632 -31.61 16.45 -1.38
CA ALA A 632 -31.41 17.86 -1.01
C ALA A 632 -32.41 18.85 -1.69
N ALA A 633 -33.42 18.35 -2.41
CA ALA A 633 -34.36 19.18 -3.16
C ALA A 633 -35.70 19.50 -2.45
N HIS A 634 -35.82 19.20 -1.15
CA HIS A 634 -37.05 19.48 -0.38
C HIS A 634 -36.77 20.11 0.99
N LEU A 635 -35.95 21.15 1.05
CA LEU A 635 -36.00 22.17 2.10
C LEU A 635 -35.55 23.52 1.49
N SER A 636 -36.46 24.13 0.76
CA SER A 636 -36.44 25.56 0.40
C SER A 636 -37.79 26.16 0.77
#